data_AF-A0A1R2BBJ3-F1
#
_entry.id   AF-A0A1R2BBJ3-F1
#
_cell.length_a   1.000
_cell.length_b   1.000
_cell.length_c   1.000
_cell.angle_alpha   90.00
_cell.angle_beta   90.00
_cell.angle_gamma   90.00
#
_symmetry.space_group_name_H-M   'P 1'
#
loop_
_entity.id
_entity.type
_entity.pdbx_description
1 polymer ?
#
loop_
_entity_poly.entity_id
_entity_poly.type
_entity_poly.pdbx_seq_one_letter_code
_entity_poly.pdbx_strand_id
1 'polypeptide(L)'
;MKRGPSKCDEILGPRQKFQDLDFLTGIDRFHYFFTTSTYDPKKKLTFRLEPFIEASATGCNEFYSATLHRRMAGIEASPILNIMSNYIDFLLLNSNKNFETKNFVYSHIMNHVYKYKTMVKDNTEANPTVKDQAFTSAIAVILVPTLGHAKHCIEFMVNQHCKGNWKKVGKFSRKKYKEIFEDEPDLDSDAVKLGITLGDKDMHLFSNFKKCDIILATPMSLKQGLEKSENQNDTGILCSIQISVVLDCHMLLMQNWDHIEDIFKNMNLIPDRDSVTTDLNRIRDEYLDGKSSNFRQLIIQTEFLSPIIMSLFNRNPNPRGKGKTIEHYTATTFPCLQKFRKFQTSNTSEINEKRYEYFCQYWLRIKEEIPTKSVIFVQSYFEYIRLKSFLEENDPGISCLCEYTSKPDRQRSIAQWSQNTSKALCITERLTYFRPLKLREISNVFFYSLPEFKENYESLVRVSEESTSIFCKYDAFALQRIVGDIKAEKMISSNSEIFIYKNMIFLALIHLTNSECVKIECQDTYDPAFRCVEIAETIKVASCPAGMYCPSYSSIATYNQKLSFVDTYCEPLPYSPPVDLCTNSSYDKTQLPGDQCCNNNNCLSEICNNLVCDGLVKGSSCNDSSICAPGLYCGPSNICITSLKKGSKCISDLECQIGYGCNKGYCIELWSLSLTYGVDDAKFCESNYEFEGYCDMIQIYLNGTKIISEPFTCKLVDTCVYHSAAFRKSYDEEPCLCSGDPNSKQGYCGLYINHVEGMFENMFKDMKYSYSKCSGAKSHSSDPFELWQCGSISSTMYEKYIKTTRRNQNWNLYQSGVLDGCAETITLFTAGSVLLGVLTGWIAF
;
A
#
# COMPACT_ATOMS: atom_id res chain seq x y z
N MET A 1 -41.54 -41.80 22.43
CA MET A 1 -40.58 -41.53 23.53
C MET A 1 -39.81 -40.27 23.18
N LYS A 2 -40.08 -39.15 23.85
CA LYS A 2 -39.27 -37.92 23.70
C LYS A 2 -37.90 -38.20 24.33
N ARG A 3 -36.86 -38.39 23.52
CA ARG A 3 -35.47 -38.36 24.01
C ARG A 3 -35.14 -36.91 24.33
N GLY A 4 -34.63 -36.67 25.54
CA GLY A 4 -34.16 -35.36 25.95
C GLY A 4 -33.02 -34.85 25.05
N PRO A 5 -32.74 -33.54 25.08
CA PRO A 5 -31.66 -32.94 24.30
C PRO A 5 -30.34 -33.68 24.51
N SER A 6 -29.54 -33.76 23.45
CA SER A 6 -28.17 -34.24 23.56
C SER A 6 -27.38 -33.26 24.45
N LYS A 7 -26.34 -33.72 25.16
CA LYS A 7 -25.49 -32.87 26.02
C LYS A 7 -24.88 -31.65 25.30
N CYS A 8 -24.89 -31.61 23.96
CA CYS A 8 -24.47 -30.47 23.16
C CYS A 8 -25.49 -29.32 23.14
N ASP A 9 -26.79 -29.60 23.36
CA ASP A 9 -27.87 -28.62 23.24
C ASP A 9 -28.01 -27.72 24.49
N GLU A 10 -27.42 -28.08 25.64
CA GLU A 10 -27.57 -27.32 26.90
C GLU A 10 -26.56 -26.18 27.12
N ILE A 11 -25.45 -26.12 26.35
CA ILE A 11 -24.35 -25.16 26.57
C ILE A 11 -24.36 -24.00 25.54
N LEU A 12 -25.06 -24.14 24.42
CA LEU A 12 -25.09 -23.15 23.34
C LEU A 12 -26.26 -22.17 23.50
N GLY A 13 -26.19 -21.32 24.52
CA GLY A 13 -27.04 -20.13 24.60
C GLY A 13 -26.38 -18.93 23.91
N PRO A 14 -26.99 -18.28 22.91
CA PRO A 14 -26.48 -17.03 22.38
C PRO A 14 -26.71 -15.92 23.41
N ARG A 15 -25.64 -15.39 24.00
CA ARG A 15 -25.68 -14.10 24.70
C ARG A 15 -24.80 -13.11 23.97
N GLN A 16 -25.37 -12.43 22.97
CA GLN A 16 -25.25 -10.98 22.85
C GLN A 16 -26.23 -10.41 21.83
N LYS A 17 -26.87 -9.31 22.22
CA LYS A 17 -27.61 -8.40 21.34
C LYS A 17 -26.61 -7.73 20.39
N PHE A 18 -27.00 -7.55 19.13
CA PHE A 18 -26.37 -6.55 18.26
C PHE A 18 -26.49 -5.20 18.95
N GLN A 19 -25.41 -4.71 19.53
CA GLN A 19 -25.22 -3.30 19.83
C GLN A 19 -24.44 -2.67 18.67
N ASP A 20 -24.70 -1.39 18.48
CA ASP A 20 -24.36 -0.56 17.33
C ASP A 20 -22.92 -0.73 16.85
N LEU A 21 -22.71 -0.45 15.55
CA LEU A 21 -21.39 -0.33 14.93
C LEU A 21 -20.57 0.76 15.63
N ASP A 22 -19.93 0.39 16.74
CA ASP A 22 -18.95 1.22 17.42
C ASP A 22 -17.62 1.09 16.65
N PHE A 23 -17.26 2.18 15.98
CA PHE A 23 -15.89 2.42 15.56
C PHE A 23 -15.05 2.48 16.83
N LEU A 24 -14.12 1.53 16.98
CA LEU A 24 -13.33 1.34 18.19
C LEU A 24 -12.60 2.64 18.56
N THR A 25 -13.09 3.28 19.61
CA THR A 25 -12.46 4.38 20.32
C THR A 25 -11.11 3.91 20.87
N GLY A 26 -10.13 4.81 20.84
CA GLY A 26 -8.80 4.54 21.36
C GLY A 26 -8.84 4.14 22.83
N ILE A 27 -8.44 2.89 23.11
CA ILE A 27 -7.68 2.34 24.24
C ILE A 27 -7.81 0.83 24.07
N ASP A 28 -6.93 0.23 23.25
CA ASP A 28 -6.65 -1.21 23.23
C ASP A 28 -5.39 -1.46 22.38
N ARG A 29 -4.33 -0.72 22.70
CA ARG A 29 -3.00 -0.87 22.10
C ARG A 29 -2.10 -1.81 22.92
N PHE A 30 -2.60 -2.89 23.53
CA PHE A 30 -1.67 -3.85 24.18
C PHE A 30 -2.18 -5.30 24.13
N HIS A 31 -1.36 -6.14 23.47
CA HIS A 31 -1.28 -7.63 23.51
C HIS A 31 -2.43 -8.37 22.79
N TYR A 32 -2.20 -9.31 21.86
CA TYR A 32 -1.35 -10.50 21.91
C TYR A 32 -0.64 -10.81 20.57
N PHE A 33 0.62 -11.27 20.67
CA PHE A 33 1.47 -11.78 19.59
C PHE A 33 1.14 -13.22 19.21
N PHE A 34 1.44 -13.62 17.97
CA PHE A 34 2.14 -14.89 17.70
C PHE A 34 3.11 -14.75 16.53
N THR A 35 4.41 -14.80 16.84
CA THR A 35 5.54 -14.96 15.92
C THR A 35 6.07 -16.38 16.01
N THR A 36 6.49 -16.96 14.88
CA THR A 36 7.66 -17.87 14.85
C THR A 36 8.53 -17.52 13.64
N SER A 37 9.22 -16.37 13.74
CA SER A 37 10.46 -15.95 13.07
C SER A 37 10.40 -14.46 12.68
N THR A 38 11.22 -13.65 13.37
CA THR A 38 11.65 -12.27 13.07
C THR A 38 10.62 -11.29 12.49
N TYR A 39 10.08 -10.47 13.40
CA TYR A 39 9.29 -9.27 13.13
C TYR A 39 10.07 -8.23 12.32
N ASP A 40 9.55 -7.89 11.13
CA ASP A 40 9.99 -6.77 10.28
C ASP A 40 9.06 -5.56 10.51
N PRO A 41 9.53 -4.47 11.13
CA PRO A 41 8.71 -3.27 11.38
C PRO A 41 8.27 -2.54 10.10
N LYS A 42 8.74 -2.93 8.91
CA LYS A 42 8.29 -2.36 7.62
C LYS A 42 7.05 -3.04 7.02
N LYS A 43 6.59 -4.18 7.56
CA LYS A 43 5.37 -4.87 7.09
C LYS A 43 4.21 -4.66 8.06
N LYS A 44 3.43 -3.59 7.85
CA LYS A 44 2.20 -3.28 8.64
C LYS A 44 1.01 -4.19 8.26
N LEU A 45 1.07 -5.46 8.63
CA LEU A 45 -0.13 -6.32 8.72
C LEU A 45 -0.31 -6.70 10.19
N THR A 46 -1.19 -5.99 10.91
CA THR A 46 -1.55 -6.31 12.29
C THR A 46 -2.70 -7.30 12.31
N PHE A 47 -2.44 -8.52 12.76
CA PHE A 47 -3.48 -9.51 13.07
C PHE A 47 -4.19 -9.09 14.37
N ARG A 48 -5.52 -8.89 14.33
CA ARG A 48 -6.34 -8.72 15.53
C ARG A 48 -7.46 -9.76 15.53
N LEU A 49 -7.40 -10.70 16.47
CA LEU A 49 -8.52 -11.57 16.82
C LEU A 49 -9.43 -10.80 17.77
N GLU A 50 -10.69 -10.59 17.41
CA GLU A 50 -11.70 -10.03 18.33
C GLU A 50 -12.03 -11.08 19.43
N PRO A 51 -12.47 -10.65 20.64
CA PRO A 51 -12.53 -11.52 21.82
C PRO A 51 -13.47 -12.72 21.64
N PHE A 52 -12.97 -13.85 22.14
CA PHE A 52 -13.48 -15.21 22.03
C PHE A 52 -14.74 -15.49 22.87
N ILE A 53 -15.54 -16.44 22.41
CA ILE A 53 -16.24 -17.39 23.30
C ILE A 53 -15.40 -18.67 23.29
N GLU A 54 -14.74 -18.99 24.41
CA GLU A 54 -14.26 -20.35 24.64
C GLU A 54 -15.49 -21.26 24.77
N ALA A 55 -15.87 -21.94 23.69
CA ALA A 55 -16.70 -23.12 23.82
C ALA A 55 -15.82 -24.23 24.42
N SER A 56 -15.97 -24.51 25.72
CA SER A 56 -15.38 -25.70 26.34
C SER A 56 -15.97 -26.94 25.66
N ALA A 57 -15.29 -27.45 24.64
CA ALA A 57 -15.73 -28.61 23.87
C ALA A 57 -15.41 -29.92 24.62
N THR A 58 -16.06 -30.18 25.75
CA THR A 58 -16.16 -31.56 26.25
C THR A 58 -17.22 -32.30 25.43
N GLY A 59 -16.85 -32.79 24.24
CA GLY A 59 -17.70 -33.66 23.43
C GLY A 59 -17.41 -33.77 21.93
N CYS A 60 -16.59 -32.90 21.31
CA CYS A 60 -16.35 -32.89 19.86
C CYS A 60 -14.89 -33.18 19.46
N ASN A 61 -14.16 -33.98 20.24
CA ASN A 61 -12.71 -34.13 20.12
C ASN A 61 -12.21 -35.11 19.03
N GLU A 62 -13.08 -35.83 18.32
CA GLU A 62 -12.61 -36.87 17.36
C GLU A 62 -12.33 -36.36 15.93
N PHE A 63 -12.89 -35.22 15.49
CA PHE A 63 -12.70 -34.71 14.11
C PHE A 63 -11.64 -33.64 13.94
N TYR A 64 -11.34 -32.92 15.02
CA TYR A 64 -10.71 -31.61 14.94
C TYR A 64 -9.40 -31.57 15.70
N SER A 65 -8.58 -32.62 15.53
CA SER A 65 -7.20 -32.59 16.00
C SER A 65 -6.40 -31.55 15.20
N ALA A 66 -5.68 -30.67 15.91
CA ALA A 66 -4.72 -29.75 15.30
C ALA A 66 -3.53 -30.47 14.65
N THR A 67 -3.35 -31.78 14.89
CA THR A 67 -2.26 -32.56 14.29
C THR A 67 -2.47 -32.73 12.78
N LEU A 68 -1.42 -32.46 11.99
CA LEU A 68 -1.43 -32.71 10.56
C LEU A 68 -1.50 -34.22 10.29
N HIS A 69 -2.26 -34.61 9.27
CA HIS A 69 -2.28 -35.99 8.81
C HIS A 69 -0.89 -36.40 8.30
N ARG A 70 -0.48 -37.65 8.48
CA ARG A 70 0.84 -38.17 8.09
C ARG A 70 1.25 -37.89 6.64
N ARG A 71 0.27 -37.74 5.73
CA ARG A 71 0.51 -37.41 4.31
C ARG A 71 0.87 -35.93 4.06
N MET A 72 0.70 -35.09 5.08
CA MET A 72 1.03 -33.67 5.09
C MET A 72 2.36 -33.38 5.83
N ALA A 73 3.13 -34.43 6.14
CA ALA A 73 4.44 -34.29 6.77
C ALA A 73 5.41 -33.53 5.85
N GLY A 74 6.05 -32.48 6.39
CA GLY A 74 6.99 -31.62 5.65
C GLY A 74 6.44 -30.24 5.23
N ILE A 75 5.17 -29.95 5.50
CA ILE A 75 4.64 -28.58 5.37
C ILE A 75 5.01 -27.79 6.63
N GLU A 76 5.71 -26.66 6.46
CA GLU A 76 6.09 -25.79 7.57
C GLU A 76 4.85 -25.30 8.33
N ALA A 77 4.93 -25.32 9.66
CA ALA A 77 3.85 -24.88 10.51
C ALA A 77 3.67 -23.36 10.38
N SER A 78 2.60 -22.96 9.67
CA SER A 78 2.20 -21.55 9.57
C SER A 78 1.14 -21.20 10.61
N PRO A 79 1.21 -20.03 11.26
CA PRO A 79 0.16 -19.54 12.15
C PRO A 79 -1.23 -19.55 11.50
N ILE A 80 -1.30 -19.25 10.18
CA ILE A 80 -2.54 -19.26 9.41
C ILE A 80 -3.15 -20.67 9.34
N LEU A 81 -2.30 -21.68 9.11
CA LEU A 81 -2.73 -23.08 9.05
C LEU A 81 -3.23 -23.58 10.42
N ASN A 82 -2.61 -23.13 11.51
CA ASN A 82 -3.05 -23.46 12.87
C ASN A 82 -4.43 -22.85 13.18
N ILE A 83 -4.67 -21.60 12.77
CA ILE A 83 -5.99 -20.95 12.95
C ILE A 83 -7.06 -21.70 12.14
N MET A 84 -6.79 -22.01 10.87
CA MET A 84 -7.74 -22.77 10.03
C MET A 84 -8.01 -24.16 10.59
N SER A 85 -7.03 -24.79 11.25
CA SER A 85 -7.15 -26.11 11.87
C SER A 85 -8.07 -26.15 13.10
N ASN A 86 -8.49 -24.98 13.63
CA ASN A 86 -9.54 -24.89 14.65
C ASN A 86 -10.96 -24.93 14.05
N TYR A 87 -11.08 -24.97 12.72
CA TYR A 87 -12.35 -25.03 11.99
C TYR A 87 -13.34 -23.88 12.28
N ILE A 88 -12.81 -22.73 12.71
CA ILE A 88 -13.53 -21.47 12.78
C ILE A 88 -13.70 -20.88 11.38
N ASP A 89 -14.73 -20.06 11.17
CA ASP A 89 -14.82 -19.30 9.92
C ASP A 89 -13.67 -18.30 9.87
N PHE A 90 -12.99 -18.20 8.72
CA PHE A 90 -11.78 -17.40 8.61
C PHE A 90 -11.80 -16.49 7.37
N LEU A 91 -11.72 -15.18 7.59
CA LEU A 91 -11.56 -14.18 6.53
C LEU A 91 -10.11 -13.69 6.51
N LEU A 92 -9.42 -13.99 5.41
CA LEU A 92 -8.00 -13.75 5.20
C LEU A 92 -7.78 -12.68 4.13
N LEU A 93 -7.15 -11.58 4.54
CA LEU A 93 -6.67 -10.52 3.67
C LEU A 93 -5.33 -10.92 3.07
N ASN A 94 -5.20 -10.80 1.75
CA ASN A 94 -3.99 -11.06 1.00
C ASN A 94 -3.60 -9.83 0.18
N SER A 95 -3.45 -8.68 0.83
CA SER A 95 -3.13 -7.42 0.17
C SER A 95 -1.79 -7.43 -0.58
N ASN A 96 -0.85 -8.30 -0.17
CA ASN A 96 0.45 -8.46 -0.84
C ASN A 96 0.44 -9.46 -2.01
N LYS A 97 -0.73 -10.01 -2.39
CA LYS A 97 -0.88 -10.99 -3.49
C LYS A 97 0.07 -12.19 -3.36
N ASN A 98 0.40 -12.59 -2.13
CA ASN A 98 1.33 -13.70 -1.91
C ASN A 98 0.63 -15.03 -2.22
N PHE A 99 1.20 -15.82 -3.13
CA PHE A 99 0.69 -17.14 -3.51
C PHE A 99 0.81 -18.17 -2.36
N GLU A 100 1.73 -17.95 -1.40
CA GLU A 100 1.93 -18.84 -0.25
C GLU A 100 0.66 -18.97 0.61
N THR A 101 -0.11 -17.88 0.72
CA THR A 101 -1.37 -17.86 1.47
C THR A 101 -2.39 -18.86 0.91
N LYS A 102 -2.50 -18.96 -0.42
CA LYS A 102 -3.41 -19.90 -1.09
C LYS A 102 -2.97 -21.34 -0.87
N ASN A 103 -1.65 -21.59 -0.86
CA ASN A 103 -1.08 -22.91 -0.60
C ASN A 103 -1.47 -23.45 0.78
N PHE A 104 -1.47 -22.61 1.82
CA PHE A 104 -1.94 -23.02 3.14
C PHE A 104 -3.43 -23.41 3.15
N VAL A 105 -4.28 -22.69 2.41
CA VAL A 105 -5.70 -23.01 2.29
C VAL A 105 -5.89 -24.35 1.57
N TYR A 106 -5.18 -24.59 0.46
CA TYR A 106 -5.22 -25.88 -0.24
C TYR A 106 -4.75 -27.03 0.65
N SER A 107 -3.66 -26.82 1.40
CA SER A 107 -3.15 -27.79 2.37
C SER A 107 -4.16 -28.11 3.46
N HIS A 108 -4.84 -27.10 4.02
CA HIS A 108 -5.90 -27.32 5.01
C HIS A 108 -7.02 -28.22 4.48
N ILE A 109 -7.48 -27.97 3.26
CA ILE A 109 -8.52 -28.77 2.60
C ILE A 109 -8.06 -30.21 2.39
N MET A 110 -6.86 -30.40 1.82
CA MET A 110 -6.30 -31.74 1.59
C MET A 110 -6.14 -32.50 2.91
N ASN A 111 -5.66 -31.83 3.96
CA ASN A 111 -5.51 -32.42 5.30
C ASN A 111 -6.87 -32.89 5.85
N HIS A 112 -7.90 -32.06 5.74
CA HIS A 112 -9.25 -32.40 6.17
C HIS A 112 -9.81 -33.61 5.40
N VAL A 113 -9.63 -33.64 4.08
CA VAL A 113 -10.05 -34.77 3.24
C VAL A 113 -9.33 -36.05 3.64
N TYR A 114 -8.01 -36.01 3.87
CA TYR A 114 -7.28 -37.20 4.30
C TYR A 114 -7.75 -37.71 5.67
N LYS A 115 -7.96 -36.81 6.64
CA LYS A 115 -8.49 -37.18 7.96
C LYS A 115 -9.85 -37.84 7.85
N TYR A 116 -10.75 -37.26 7.07
CA TYR A 116 -12.08 -37.82 6.84
C TYR A 116 -12.01 -39.22 6.22
N LYS A 117 -11.21 -39.41 5.16
CA LYS A 117 -11.09 -40.71 4.49
C LYS A 117 -10.41 -41.78 5.36
N THR A 118 -9.38 -41.40 6.12
CA THR A 118 -8.71 -42.30 7.05
C THR A 118 -9.66 -42.74 8.16
N MET A 119 -10.38 -41.81 8.77
CA MET A 119 -11.35 -42.14 9.80
C MET A 119 -12.46 -43.06 9.28
N VAL A 120 -13.06 -42.76 8.11
CA VAL A 120 -14.09 -43.62 7.52
C VAL A 120 -13.54 -45.02 7.24
N LYS A 121 -12.29 -45.13 6.78
CA LYS A 121 -11.63 -46.42 6.56
C LYS A 121 -11.44 -47.19 7.86
N ASP A 122 -10.86 -46.55 8.87
CA ASP A 122 -10.57 -47.17 10.17
C ASP A 122 -11.85 -47.63 10.88
N ASN A 123 -12.92 -46.82 10.82
CA ASN A 123 -14.25 -47.20 11.33
C ASN A 123 -14.87 -48.35 10.54
N THR A 124 -14.69 -48.39 9.21
CA THR A 124 -15.21 -49.52 8.40
C THR A 124 -14.51 -50.82 8.76
N GLU A 125 -13.22 -50.77 9.07
CA GLU A 125 -12.43 -51.93 9.53
C GLU A 125 -12.79 -52.33 10.98
N ALA A 126 -13.10 -51.38 11.86
CA ALA A 126 -13.39 -51.64 13.28
C ALA A 126 -14.86 -51.94 13.57
N ASN A 127 -15.79 -51.08 13.14
CA ASN A 127 -17.23 -51.24 13.33
C ASN A 127 -18.03 -50.51 12.21
N PRO A 128 -18.58 -51.24 11.22
CA PRO A 128 -19.26 -50.64 10.06
C PRO A 128 -20.61 -49.97 10.41
N THR A 129 -21.10 -50.09 11.65
CA THR A 129 -22.36 -49.47 12.10
C THR A 129 -22.20 -48.06 12.65
N VAL A 130 -20.96 -47.56 12.75
CA VAL A 130 -20.70 -46.19 13.22
C VAL A 130 -21.23 -45.19 12.20
N LYS A 131 -21.96 -44.18 12.69
CA LYS A 131 -22.45 -43.05 11.91
C LYS A 131 -21.34 -42.02 11.69
N ASP A 132 -20.54 -42.22 10.67
CA ASP A 132 -19.32 -41.44 10.41
C ASP A 132 -19.31 -40.71 9.06
N GLN A 133 -20.30 -40.94 8.21
CA GLN A 133 -20.37 -40.40 6.84
C GLN A 133 -21.38 -39.25 6.70
N ALA A 134 -21.19 -38.46 5.64
CA ALA A 134 -22.17 -37.50 5.12
C ALA A 134 -23.05 -38.14 4.02
N PHE A 135 -23.97 -37.38 3.41
CA PHE A 135 -24.88 -37.87 2.35
C PHE A 135 -24.15 -38.24 1.04
N THR A 136 -23.05 -37.55 0.75
CA THR A 136 -22.22 -37.69 -0.46
C THR A 136 -20.75 -37.55 -0.11
N SER A 137 -19.86 -37.98 -1.01
CA SER A 137 -18.41 -37.95 -0.78
C SER A 137 -17.79 -36.55 -0.79
N ALA A 138 -18.48 -35.58 -1.40
CA ALA A 138 -17.97 -34.22 -1.56
C ALA A 138 -18.07 -33.45 -0.23
N ILE A 139 -16.92 -33.24 0.40
CA ILE A 139 -16.81 -32.61 1.73
C ILE A 139 -16.20 -31.22 1.66
N ALA A 140 -15.58 -30.84 0.54
CA ALA A 140 -15.03 -29.50 0.36
C ALA A 140 -15.45 -28.87 -0.97
N VAL A 141 -15.68 -27.56 -0.97
CA VAL A 141 -15.90 -26.76 -2.17
C VAL A 141 -14.93 -25.58 -2.19
N ILE A 142 -14.31 -25.34 -3.34
CA ILE A 142 -13.39 -24.24 -3.61
C ILE A 142 -13.96 -23.43 -4.77
N LEU A 143 -14.39 -22.22 -4.45
CA LEU A 143 -14.83 -21.22 -5.43
C LEU A 143 -13.62 -20.39 -5.83
N VAL A 144 -13.34 -20.36 -7.13
CA VAL A 144 -12.25 -19.59 -7.73
C VAL A 144 -12.79 -18.63 -8.79
N PRO A 145 -12.15 -17.47 -9.02
CA PRO A 145 -12.66 -16.48 -9.97
C PRO A 145 -12.41 -16.85 -11.42
N THR A 146 -11.28 -17.50 -11.74
CA THR A 146 -10.88 -17.77 -13.13
C THR A 146 -10.25 -19.16 -13.31
N LEU A 147 -10.13 -19.60 -14.56
CA LEU A 147 -9.45 -20.83 -14.96
C LEU A 147 -7.98 -20.87 -14.50
N GLY A 148 -7.28 -19.73 -14.52
CA GLY A 148 -5.91 -19.62 -14.01
C GLY A 148 -5.79 -19.96 -12.52
N HIS A 149 -6.77 -19.55 -11.71
CA HIS A 149 -6.81 -19.91 -10.28
C HIS A 149 -7.07 -21.40 -10.08
N ALA A 150 -7.95 -21.98 -10.90
CA ALA A 150 -8.20 -23.41 -10.88
C ALA A 150 -6.94 -24.22 -11.26
N LYS A 151 -6.21 -23.77 -12.28
CA LYS A 151 -4.94 -24.37 -12.72
C LYS A 151 -3.93 -24.42 -11.57
N HIS A 152 -3.70 -23.28 -10.92
CA HIS A 152 -2.77 -23.18 -9.79
C HIS A 152 -3.16 -24.12 -8.64
N CYS A 153 -4.45 -24.21 -8.31
CA CYS A 153 -4.96 -25.14 -7.30
C CYS A 153 -4.66 -26.61 -7.67
N ILE A 154 -4.94 -27.01 -8.92
CA ILE A 154 -4.70 -28.38 -9.40
C ILE A 154 -3.21 -28.71 -9.38
N GLU A 155 -2.36 -27.83 -9.91
CA GLU A 155 -0.90 -28.03 -9.94
C GLU A 155 -0.34 -28.17 -8.53
N PHE A 156 -0.80 -27.34 -7.58
CA PHE A 156 -0.45 -27.47 -6.17
C PHE A 156 -0.86 -28.84 -5.61
N MET A 157 -2.12 -29.27 -5.82
CA MET A 157 -2.61 -30.56 -5.32
C MET A 157 -1.87 -31.75 -5.95
N VAL A 158 -1.52 -31.70 -7.24
CA VAL A 158 -0.70 -32.73 -7.91
C VAL A 158 0.70 -32.76 -7.28
N ASN A 159 1.31 -31.59 -7.06
CA ASN A 159 2.64 -31.49 -6.48
C ASN A 159 2.67 -32.10 -5.07
N GLN A 160 1.66 -31.81 -4.25
CA GLN A 160 1.58 -32.32 -2.88
C GLN A 160 1.16 -33.81 -2.81
N HIS A 161 0.06 -34.21 -3.46
CA HIS A 161 -0.47 -35.58 -3.35
C HIS A 161 0.30 -36.59 -4.22
N CYS A 162 0.61 -36.22 -5.46
CA CYS A 162 1.29 -37.11 -6.40
C CYS A 162 2.83 -36.97 -6.36
N LYS A 163 3.39 -36.07 -5.55
CA LYS A 163 4.81 -35.70 -5.52
C LYS A 163 5.30 -35.20 -6.89
N GLY A 164 4.47 -34.39 -7.55
CA GLY A 164 4.72 -33.87 -8.91
C GLY A 164 4.63 -34.89 -10.05
N ASN A 165 4.39 -36.18 -9.73
CA ASN A 165 4.33 -37.22 -10.75
C ASN A 165 2.94 -37.31 -11.39
N TRP A 166 2.76 -36.61 -12.50
CA TRP A 166 1.54 -36.64 -13.31
C TRP A 166 1.14 -38.03 -13.81
N LYS A 167 2.03 -39.05 -13.85
CA LYS A 167 1.63 -40.42 -14.21
C LYS A 167 0.67 -41.04 -13.20
N LYS A 168 0.67 -40.57 -11.95
CA LYS A 168 -0.27 -40.95 -10.88
C LYS A 168 -1.63 -40.24 -11.02
N VAL A 169 -1.75 -39.27 -11.92
CA VAL A 169 -3.04 -38.70 -12.30
C VAL A 169 -3.65 -39.60 -13.37
N GLY A 170 -4.94 -39.94 -13.21
CA GLY A 170 -5.66 -40.84 -14.12
C GLY A 170 -5.48 -40.46 -15.60
N LYS A 171 -5.40 -41.44 -16.50
CA LYS A 171 -5.13 -41.21 -17.94
C LYS A 171 -6.15 -40.25 -18.58
N PHE A 172 -7.43 -40.44 -18.27
CA PHE A 172 -8.51 -39.55 -18.72
C PHE A 172 -8.34 -38.14 -18.16
N SER A 173 -8.10 -38.03 -16.84
CA SER A 173 -7.88 -36.75 -16.15
C SER A 173 -6.72 -35.95 -16.74
N ARG A 174 -5.60 -36.62 -17.08
CA ARG A 174 -4.46 -35.98 -17.75
C ARG A 174 -4.81 -35.46 -19.14
N LYS A 175 -5.49 -36.27 -19.95
CA LYS A 175 -5.88 -35.88 -21.32
C LYS A 175 -6.76 -34.61 -21.26
N LYS A 176 -7.80 -34.66 -20.43
CA LYS A 176 -8.73 -33.54 -20.27
C LYS A 176 -8.10 -32.31 -19.61
N TYR A 177 -7.11 -32.52 -18.72
CA TYR A 177 -6.34 -31.41 -18.16
C TYR A 177 -5.57 -30.67 -19.25
N LYS A 178 -4.88 -31.39 -20.15
CA LYS A 178 -4.16 -30.77 -21.27
C LYS A 178 -5.08 -29.96 -22.18
N GLU A 179 -6.19 -30.59 -22.57
CA GLU A 179 -7.21 -29.96 -23.44
C GLU A 179 -7.77 -28.65 -22.88
N ILE A 180 -7.83 -28.49 -21.55
CA ILE A 180 -8.44 -27.31 -20.89
C ILE A 180 -7.40 -26.30 -20.41
N PHE A 181 -6.24 -26.76 -19.93
CA PHE A 181 -5.27 -25.93 -19.19
C PHE A 181 -3.93 -25.73 -19.91
N GLU A 182 -3.64 -26.47 -20.99
CA GLU A 182 -2.40 -26.38 -21.76
C GLU A 182 -2.65 -25.97 -23.23
N ASP A 183 -3.69 -26.50 -23.86
CA ASP A 183 -4.01 -26.24 -25.26
C ASP A 183 -4.78 -24.91 -25.42
N GLU A 184 -4.07 -23.83 -25.76
CA GLU A 184 -4.61 -22.45 -25.93
C GLU A 184 -5.57 -22.00 -24.80
N PRO A 185 -5.12 -22.02 -23.53
CA PRO A 185 -6.03 -21.80 -22.41
C PRO A 185 -6.45 -20.33 -22.30
N ASP A 186 -7.76 -20.09 -22.22
CA ASP A 186 -8.31 -18.81 -21.78
C ASP A 186 -8.29 -18.75 -20.24
N LEU A 187 -7.15 -18.34 -19.66
CA LEU A 187 -6.93 -18.34 -18.21
C LEU A 187 -7.85 -17.38 -17.44
N ASP A 188 -8.44 -16.40 -18.13
CA ASP A 188 -9.39 -15.45 -17.56
C ASP A 188 -10.84 -15.96 -17.64
N SER A 189 -11.07 -17.11 -18.28
CA SER A 189 -12.38 -17.75 -18.39
C SER A 189 -12.97 -18.06 -17.01
N ASP A 190 -14.26 -17.80 -16.87
CA ASP A 190 -15.09 -18.16 -15.73
C ASP A 190 -15.80 -19.52 -15.92
N ALA A 191 -15.33 -20.36 -16.84
CA ALA A 191 -15.88 -21.68 -17.14
C ALA A 191 -15.11 -22.82 -16.44
N VAL A 192 -15.24 -22.95 -15.12
CA VAL A 192 -14.56 -24.01 -14.34
C VAL A 192 -15.58 -24.88 -13.60
N LYS A 193 -15.61 -26.18 -13.93
CA LYS A 193 -16.45 -27.18 -13.26
C LYS A 193 -15.71 -28.51 -13.12
N LEU A 194 -15.10 -28.77 -11.96
CA LEU A 194 -14.23 -29.93 -11.78
C LEU A 194 -14.40 -30.59 -10.40
N GLY A 195 -14.66 -31.90 -10.38
CA GLY A 195 -14.57 -32.72 -9.17
C GLY A 195 -13.20 -33.38 -9.04
N ILE A 196 -12.59 -33.33 -7.86
CA ILE A 196 -11.30 -33.94 -7.54
C ILE A 196 -11.53 -35.09 -6.57
N THR A 197 -10.98 -36.27 -6.88
CA THR A 197 -10.94 -37.42 -5.98
C THR A 197 -9.49 -37.76 -5.66
N LEU A 198 -9.17 -37.78 -4.37
CA LEU A 198 -7.86 -38.13 -3.82
C LEU A 198 -7.86 -39.63 -3.45
N GLY A 199 -7.17 -40.45 -4.25
CA GLY A 199 -6.96 -41.86 -3.94
C GLY A 199 -5.85 -42.09 -2.90
N ASP A 200 -5.42 -43.33 -2.76
CA ASP A 200 -4.33 -43.65 -1.82
C ASP A 200 -2.97 -43.14 -2.30
N LYS A 201 -2.73 -43.21 -3.61
CA LYS A 201 -1.49 -42.75 -4.26
C LYS A 201 -1.74 -42.02 -5.59
N ASP A 202 -2.95 -42.08 -6.10
CA ASP A 202 -3.39 -41.55 -7.37
C ASP A 202 -4.43 -40.43 -7.17
N MET A 203 -4.65 -39.65 -8.24
CA MET A 203 -5.63 -38.57 -8.27
C MET A 203 -6.48 -38.65 -9.52
N HIS A 204 -7.78 -38.47 -9.36
CA HIS A 204 -8.72 -38.34 -10.47
C HIS A 204 -9.30 -36.93 -10.48
N LEU A 205 -9.09 -36.25 -11.61
CA LEU A 205 -9.73 -34.97 -11.92
C LEU A 205 -10.97 -35.23 -12.78
N PHE A 206 -11.92 -34.30 -12.73
CA PHE A 206 -13.21 -34.34 -13.42
C PHE A 206 -14.13 -35.48 -12.98
N SER A 207 -14.02 -35.88 -11.72
CA SER A 207 -14.95 -36.81 -11.08
C SER A 207 -16.36 -36.24 -11.00
N ASN A 208 -17.37 -37.11 -11.01
CA ASN A 208 -18.76 -36.70 -10.75
C ASN A 208 -18.87 -36.04 -9.37
N PHE A 209 -19.58 -34.91 -9.27
CA PHE A 209 -19.71 -34.15 -8.02
C PHE A 209 -20.23 -34.97 -6.84
N LYS A 210 -21.14 -35.92 -7.04
CA LYS A 210 -21.68 -36.77 -5.95
C LYS A 210 -20.69 -37.83 -5.45
N LYS A 211 -19.59 -38.04 -6.18
CA LYS A 211 -18.55 -39.06 -5.90
C LYS A 211 -17.13 -38.47 -5.76
N CYS A 212 -16.98 -37.16 -5.91
CA CYS A 212 -15.70 -36.48 -5.71
C CYS A 212 -15.49 -36.17 -4.22
N ASP A 213 -14.25 -35.89 -3.82
CA ASP A 213 -13.95 -35.45 -2.45
C ASP A 213 -13.99 -33.91 -2.36
N ILE A 214 -13.52 -33.21 -3.41
CA ILE A 214 -13.42 -31.75 -3.50
C ILE A 214 -14.08 -31.27 -4.80
N ILE A 215 -14.95 -30.26 -4.70
CA ILE A 215 -15.50 -29.54 -5.84
C ILE A 215 -14.66 -28.27 -6.05
N LEU A 216 -14.06 -28.12 -7.24
CA LEU A 216 -13.36 -26.91 -7.67
C LEU A 216 -14.14 -26.29 -8.83
N ALA A 217 -14.66 -25.08 -8.63
CA ALA A 217 -15.50 -24.45 -9.63
C ALA A 217 -15.47 -22.92 -9.56
N THR A 218 -15.83 -22.27 -10.65
CA THR A 218 -16.22 -20.86 -10.64
C THR A 218 -17.69 -20.74 -10.24
N PRO A 219 -18.13 -19.60 -9.67
CA PRO A 219 -19.51 -19.46 -9.20
C PRO A 219 -20.56 -19.71 -10.29
N MET A 220 -20.35 -19.14 -11.48
CA MET A 220 -21.27 -19.34 -12.60
C MET A 220 -21.39 -20.82 -12.99
N SER A 221 -20.25 -21.50 -13.16
CA SER A 221 -20.21 -22.90 -13.58
C SER A 221 -20.77 -23.86 -12.52
N LEU A 222 -20.57 -23.54 -11.24
CA LEU A 222 -21.18 -24.32 -10.17
C LEU A 222 -22.69 -24.11 -10.13
N LYS A 223 -23.18 -22.87 -10.24
CA LYS A 223 -24.62 -22.57 -10.31
C LYS A 223 -25.28 -23.36 -11.45
N GLN A 224 -24.77 -23.26 -12.67
CA GLN A 224 -25.24 -24.05 -13.81
C GLN A 224 -25.14 -25.57 -13.54
N GLY A 225 -24.16 -25.98 -12.75
CA GLY A 225 -24.00 -27.36 -12.33
C GLY A 225 -24.99 -27.86 -11.29
N LEU A 226 -25.65 -26.95 -10.56
CA LEU A 226 -26.71 -27.26 -9.61
C LEU A 226 -28.07 -27.36 -10.31
N GLU A 227 -28.29 -26.71 -11.44
CA GLU A 227 -29.59 -26.72 -12.13
C GLU A 227 -29.90 -28.13 -12.70
N LYS A 228 -30.97 -28.78 -12.21
CA LYS A 228 -31.55 -30.03 -12.77
C LYS A 228 -32.59 -29.74 -13.84
N SER A 229 -33.40 -28.71 -13.62
CA SER A 229 -34.45 -28.20 -14.52
C SER A 229 -34.68 -26.70 -14.24
N GLU A 230 -35.47 -26.00 -15.06
CA GLU A 230 -35.68 -24.53 -14.97
C GLU A 230 -36.05 -24.00 -13.57
N ASN A 231 -36.56 -24.84 -12.66
CA ASN A 231 -36.93 -24.45 -11.30
C ASN A 231 -36.50 -25.43 -10.20
N GLN A 232 -35.62 -26.40 -10.49
CA GLN A 232 -35.15 -27.35 -9.48
C GLN A 232 -33.64 -27.51 -9.51
N ASN A 233 -33.03 -27.39 -8.34
CA ASN A 233 -31.60 -27.61 -8.14
C ASN A 233 -31.33 -29.03 -7.62
N ASP A 234 -30.16 -29.59 -7.96
CA ASP A 234 -29.63 -30.83 -7.39
C ASP A 234 -29.09 -30.57 -5.98
N THR A 235 -29.98 -30.67 -5.00
CA THR A 235 -29.64 -30.61 -3.57
C THR A 235 -28.59 -31.65 -3.17
N GLY A 236 -28.40 -32.71 -3.95
CA GLY A 236 -27.37 -33.74 -3.75
C GLY A 236 -25.93 -33.26 -3.87
N ILE A 237 -25.66 -32.19 -4.62
CA ILE A 237 -24.28 -31.79 -4.97
C ILE A 237 -23.57 -31.12 -3.78
N LEU A 238 -24.27 -30.26 -3.03
CA LEU A 238 -23.69 -29.45 -1.95
C LEU A 238 -24.19 -29.82 -0.55
N CYS A 239 -24.91 -30.93 -0.41
CA CYS A 239 -25.49 -31.37 0.87
C CYS A 239 -24.43 -31.72 1.94
N SER A 240 -23.24 -32.16 1.53
CA SER A 240 -22.23 -32.76 2.42
C SER A 240 -21.04 -31.89 2.77
N ILE A 241 -21.03 -30.64 2.31
CA ILE A 241 -19.89 -29.72 2.44
C ILE A 241 -19.56 -29.41 3.91
N GLN A 242 -18.32 -29.67 4.31
CA GLN A 242 -17.74 -29.37 5.63
C GLN A 242 -16.77 -28.17 5.56
N ILE A 243 -16.11 -27.95 4.42
CA ILE A 243 -15.27 -26.76 4.19
C ILE A 243 -15.72 -26.07 2.90
N SER A 244 -16.09 -24.80 2.99
CA SER A 244 -16.34 -23.93 1.84
C SER A 244 -15.27 -22.84 1.77
N VAL A 245 -14.60 -22.74 0.63
CA VAL A 245 -13.56 -21.74 0.39
C VAL A 245 -13.98 -20.82 -0.75
N VAL A 246 -13.83 -19.51 -0.56
CA VAL A 246 -13.97 -18.50 -1.62
C VAL A 246 -12.61 -17.80 -1.78
N LEU A 247 -11.91 -18.10 -2.86
CA LEU A 247 -10.58 -17.55 -3.16
C LEU A 247 -10.68 -16.28 -3.98
N ASP A 248 -9.78 -15.34 -3.71
CA ASP A 248 -9.71 -14.01 -4.32
C ASP A 248 -11.10 -13.36 -4.49
N CYS A 249 -11.86 -13.34 -3.39
CA CYS A 249 -13.27 -12.95 -3.37
C CYS A 249 -13.51 -11.53 -3.92
N HIS A 250 -12.55 -10.61 -3.76
CA HIS A 250 -12.57 -9.29 -4.37
C HIS A 250 -12.73 -9.32 -5.91
N MET A 251 -12.13 -10.29 -6.62
CA MET A 251 -12.31 -10.43 -8.08
C MET A 251 -13.74 -10.82 -8.44
N LEU A 252 -14.41 -11.60 -7.58
CA LEU A 252 -15.79 -12.03 -7.79
C LEU A 252 -16.79 -10.86 -7.65
N LEU A 253 -16.41 -9.76 -7.03
CA LEU A 253 -17.20 -8.52 -7.03
C LEU A 253 -17.35 -7.93 -8.45
N MET A 254 -16.39 -8.21 -9.34
CA MET A 254 -16.45 -7.84 -10.76
C MET A 254 -17.16 -8.88 -11.61
N GLN A 255 -17.74 -9.92 -11.00
CA GLN A 255 -18.61 -10.92 -11.63
C GLN A 255 -20.06 -10.73 -11.14
N ASN A 256 -20.95 -11.66 -11.45
CA ASN A 256 -22.31 -11.63 -10.91
C ASN A 256 -22.32 -12.26 -9.50
N TRP A 257 -22.45 -11.42 -8.47
CA TRP A 257 -22.47 -11.87 -7.07
C TRP A 257 -23.67 -12.76 -6.72
N ASP A 258 -24.78 -12.65 -7.45
CA ASP A 258 -25.97 -13.48 -7.23
C ASP A 258 -25.65 -14.97 -7.36
N HIS A 259 -24.66 -15.33 -8.17
CA HIS A 259 -24.22 -16.73 -8.29
C HIS A 259 -23.67 -17.26 -6.96
N ILE A 260 -22.94 -16.45 -6.19
CA ILE A 260 -22.43 -16.82 -4.87
C ILE A 260 -23.61 -16.98 -3.89
N GLU A 261 -24.52 -16.01 -3.86
CA GLU A 261 -25.70 -16.06 -3.00
C GLU A 261 -26.53 -17.31 -3.27
N ASP A 262 -26.76 -17.65 -4.53
CA ASP A 262 -27.50 -18.86 -4.94
C ASP A 262 -26.77 -20.14 -4.50
N ILE A 263 -25.46 -20.22 -4.66
CA ILE A 263 -24.67 -21.38 -4.21
C ILE A 263 -24.81 -21.59 -2.70
N PHE A 264 -24.64 -20.53 -1.90
CA PHE A 264 -24.71 -20.63 -0.44
C PHE A 264 -26.13 -20.91 0.06
N LYS A 265 -27.17 -20.42 -0.61
CA LYS A 265 -28.57 -20.79 -0.34
C LYS A 265 -28.84 -22.29 -0.56
N ASN A 266 -28.16 -22.91 -1.52
CA ASN A 266 -28.33 -24.33 -1.85
C ASN A 266 -27.34 -25.26 -1.11
N MET A 267 -26.49 -24.72 -0.23
CA MET A 267 -25.44 -25.48 0.44
C MET A 267 -25.96 -26.11 1.74
N ASN A 268 -25.58 -27.36 2.00
CA ASN A 268 -25.99 -28.14 3.18
C ASN A 268 -27.51 -28.39 3.32
N LEU A 269 -28.27 -28.30 2.23
CA LEU A 269 -29.66 -28.74 2.21
C LEU A 269 -29.76 -30.27 2.28
N ILE A 270 -30.84 -30.78 2.88
CA ILE A 270 -31.12 -32.21 2.90
C ILE A 270 -31.44 -32.66 1.46
N PRO A 271 -30.71 -33.65 0.92
CA PRO A 271 -30.89 -34.08 -0.46
C PRO A 271 -32.06 -35.05 -0.62
N ASP A 272 -32.53 -35.20 -1.86
CA ASP A 272 -33.45 -36.29 -2.21
C ASP A 272 -32.78 -37.65 -1.99
N ARG A 273 -33.57 -38.68 -1.67
CA ARG A 273 -33.06 -40.04 -1.42
C ARG A 273 -32.20 -40.58 -2.56
N ASP A 274 -32.59 -40.32 -3.81
CA ASP A 274 -31.87 -40.78 -5.00
C ASP A 274 -30.52 -40.09 -5.23
N SER A 275 -30.28 -38.99 -4.51
CA SER A 275 -29.03 -38.24 -4.57
C SER A 275 -28.00 -38.65 -3.53
N VAL A 276 -28.41 -39.43 -2.53
CA VAL A 276 -27.53 -39.98 -1.49
C VAL A 276 -26.67 -41.09 -2.10
N THR A 277 -25.35 -41.01 -1.94
CA THR A 277 -24.40 -42.01 -2.46
C THR A 277 -23.82 -42.91 -1.37
N THR A 278 -24.10 -42.61 -0.10
CA THR A 278 -23.64 -43.34 1.08
C THR A 278 -24.73 -44.22 1.67
N ASP A 279 -24.34 -45.16 2.54
CA ASP A 279 -25.30 -45.97 3.29
C ASP A 279 -26.02 -45.09 4.33
N LEU A 280 -27.35 -45.04 4.25
CA LEU A 280 -28.22 -44.25 5.15
C LEU A 280 -27.96 -44.55 6.63
N ASN A 281 -27.58 -45.78 6.97
CA ASN A 281 -27.32 -46.16 8.36
C ASN A 281 -26.01 -45.59 8.92
N ARG A 282 -25.10 -45.17 8.04
CA ARG A 282 -23.80 -44.57 8.38
C ARG A 282 -23.82 -43.04 8.35
N ILE A 283 -24.95 -42.44 7.98
CA ILE A 283 -25.07 -40.99 7.95
C ILE A 283 -25.17 -40.46 9.38
N ARG A 284 -24.34 -39.46 9.65
CA ARG A 284 -24.33 -38.73 10.92
C ARG A 284 -25.66 -38.09 11.25
N ASP A 285 -26.02 -38.13 12.53
CA ASP A 285 -27.30 -37.61 13.01
C ASP A 285 -27.42 -36.09 12.76
N GLU A 286 -26.32 -35.35 12.81
CA GLU A 286 -26.31 -33.91 12.53
C GLU A 286 -26.71 -33.58 11.08
N TYR A 287 -26.41 -34.47 10.14
CA TYR A 287 -26.83 -34.34 8.75
C TYR A 287 -28.31 -34.66 8.57
N LEU A 288 -28.81 -35.70 9.26
CA LEU A 288 -30.22 -36.09 9.25
C LEU A 288 -31.12 -35.06 9.93
N ASP A 289 -30.60 -34.39 10.97
CA ASP A 289 -31.28 -33.32 11.71
C ASP A 289 -31.26 -31.96 10.98
N GLY A 290 -30.64 -31.89 9.80
CA GLY A 290 -30.51 -30.64 9.03
C GLY A 290 -29.61 -29.59 9.68
N LYS A 291 -28.76 -29.99 10.63
CA LYS A 291 -27.83 -29.11 11.36
C LYS A 291 -26.43 -29.06 10.74
N SER A 292 -26.21 -29.69 9.57
CA SER A 292 -24.89 -29.80 8.93
C SER A 292 -24.26 -28.45 8.57
N SER A 293 -25.06 -27.42 8.30
CA SER A 293 -24.58 -26.05 8.05
C SER A 293 -23.81 -25.46 9.24
N ASN A 294 -24.15 -25.82 10.48
CA ASN A 294 -23.47 -25.37 11.70
C ASN A 294 -22.05 -25.94 11.83
N PHE A 295 -21.73 -27.00 11.09
CA PHE A 295 -20.42 -27.65 11.15
C PHE A 295 -19.52 -27.26 9.97
N ARG A 296 -20.04 -26.43 9.05
CA ARG A 296 -19.30 -25.96 7.88
C ARG A 296 -18.38 -24.81 8.25
N GLN A 297 -17.10 -24.98 7.96
CA GLN A 297 -16.12 -23.91 7.99
C GLN A 297 -16.17 -23.08 6.70
N LEU A 298 -16.33 -21.77 6.82
CA LEU A 298 -16.19 -20.83 5.70
C LEU A 298 -14.82 -20.14 5.74
N ILE A 299 -14.03 -20.30 4.68
CA ILE A 299 -12.77 -19.58 4.48
C ILE A 299 -12.92 -18.63 3.31
N ILE A 300 -12.74 -17.33 3.53
CA ILE A 300 -12.73 -16.32 2.47
C ILE A 300 -11.34 -15.73 2.39
N GLN A 301 -10.71 -15.80 1.22
CA GLN A 301 -9.50 -15.05 0.94
C GLN A 301 -9.81 -13.90 -0.01
N THR A 302 -9.40 -12.68 0.34
CA THR A 302 -9.69 -11.47 -0.44
C THR A 302 -8.56 -10.46 -0.33
N GLU A 303 -8.45 -9.51 -1.26
CA GLU A 303 -7.46 -8.43 -1.19
C GLU A 303 -7.93 -7.34 -0.22
N PHE A 304 -9.22 -7.02 -0.24
CA PHE A 304 -9.84 -6.00 0.61
C PHE A 304 -11.22 -6.45 1.12
N LEU A 305 -11.70 -5.76 2.16
CA LEU A 305 -13.04 -5.93 2.70
C LEU A 305 -14.07 -5.10 1.92
N SER A 306 -15.25 -5.67 1.71
CA SER A 306 -16.43 -4.97 1.15
C SER A 306 -17.66 -5.38 1.97
N PRO A 307 -18.71 -4.54 2.08
CA PRO A 307 -19.93 -4.90 2.80
C PRO A 307 -20.53 -6.23 2.31
N ILE A 308 -20.42 -6.50 1.00
CA ILE A 308 -20.92 -7.70 0.35
C ILE A 308 -20.16 -8.96 0.85
N ILE A 309 -18.82 -8.90 0.87
CA ILE A 309 -17.97 -9.99 1.36
C ILE A 309 -18.22 -10.23 2.86
N MET A 310 -18.30 -9.15 3.64
CA MET A 310 -18.54 -9.21 5.08
C MET A 310 -19.92 -9.80 5.38
N SER A 311 -20.93 -9.48 4.57
CA SER A 311 -22.27 -10.03 4.68
C SER A 311 -22.26 -11.55 4.46
N LEU A 312 -21.56 -12.05 3.44
CA LEU A 312 -21.40 -13.51 3.24
C LEU A 312 -20.72 -14.17 4.44
N PHE A 313 -19.63 -13.57 4.92
CA PHE A 313 -18.89 -14.07 6.08
C PHE A 313 -19.75 -14.13 7.34
N ASN A 314 -20.53 -13.07 7.61
CA ASN A 314 -21.32 -12.94 8.82
C ASN A 314 -22.56 -13.83 8.83
N ARG A 315 -23.15 -14.15 7.67
CA ARG A 315 -24.31 -15.04 7.56
C ARG A 315 -24.00 -16.51 7.82
N ASN A 316 -22.75 -16.96 7.63
CA ASN A 316 -22.42 -18.37 7.85
C ASN A 316 -22.59 -18.75 9.33
N PRO A 317 -23.41 -19.77 9.66
CA PRO A 317 -23.59 -20.22 11.03
C PRO A 317 -22.45 -21.17 11.40
N ASN A 318 -21.50 -20.71 12.22
CA ASN A 318 -20.47 -21.58 12.79
C ASN A 318 -20.34 -21.28 14.30
N PRO A 319 -20.79 -22.20 15.18
CA PRO A 319 -20.76 -22.00 16.63
C PRO A 319 -19.34 -22.02 17.21
N ARG A 320 -18.33 -22.45 16.44
CA ARG A 320 -16.92 -22.42 16.85
C ARG A 320 -16.33 -21.00 16.84
N GLY A 321 -17.01 -20.06 16.19
CA GLY A 321 -16.59 -18.66 16.09
C GLY A 321 -16.04 -18.28 14.72
N LYS A 322 -15.57 -17.04 14.64
CA LYS A 322 -15.08 -16.39 13.42
C LYS A 322 -13.78 -15.64 13.69
N GLY A 323 -12.85 -15.69 12.76
CA GLY A 323 -11.62 -14.89 12.77
C GLY A 323 -11.50 -14.11 11.48
N LYS A 324 -11.02 -12.87 11.57
CA LYS A 324 -10.69 -12.06 10.39
C LYS A 324 -9.33 -11.41 10.57
N THR A 325 -8.59 -11.25 9.48
CA THR A 325 -7.43 -10.34 9.46
C THR A 325 -7.89 -8.91 9.20
N ILE A 326 -7.20 -7.94 9.78
CA ILE A 326 -7.50 -6.51 9.60
C ILE A 326 -6.30 -5.86 8.91
N GLU A 327 -6.58 -5.06 7.89
CA GLU A 327 -5.59 -4.21 7.23
C GLU A 327 -5.87 -2.76 7.60
N HIS A 328 -4.80 -1.98 7.82
CA HIS A 328 -4.89 -0.56 8.08
C HIS A 328 -4.51 0.23 6.84
N TYR A 329 -5.39 1.13 6.40
CA TYR A 329 -5.17 1.94 5.22
C TYR A 329 -4.55 3.30 5.61
N THR A 330 -3.45 3.64 4.94
CA THR A 330 -2.85 4.97 4.99
C THR A 330 -3.36 5.82 3.83
N ALA A 331 -3.60 7.10 4.09
CA ALA A 331 -4.06 8.03 3.07
C ALA A 331 -3.02 8.19 1.94
N THR A 332 -3.41 7.97 0.69
CA THR A 332 -2.60 8.34 -0.48
C THR A 332 -2.78 9.82 -0.80
N THR A 333 -1.69 10.53 -1.09
CA THR A 333 -1.70 11.95 -1.46
C THR A 333 -1.74 12.14 -2.97
N PHE A 334 -2.69 12.94 -3.48
CA PHE A 334 -2.80 13.30 -4.90
C PHE A 334 -2.64 14.81 -5.13
N PRO A 335 -2.02 15.25 -6.24
CA PRO A 335 -1.95 16.66 -6.64
C PRO A 335 -3.27 17.12 -7.29
N CYS A 336 -4.40 16.88 -6.62
CA CYS A 336 -5.75 17.14 -7.11
C CYS A 336 -6.62 17.72 -5.98
N LEU A 337 -7.53 18.64 -6.30
CA LEU A 337 -8.55 19.10 -5.34
C LEU A 337 -9.63 18.02 -5.20
N GLN A 338 -9.69 17.36 -4.06
CA GLN A 338 -10.65 16.29 -3.79
C GLN A 338 -11.79 16.81 -2.91
N LYS A 339 -13.02 16.76 -3.40
CA LYS A 339 -14.24 17.14 -2.71
C LYS A 339 -15.03 15.88 -2.40
N PHE A 340 -15.31 15.59 -1.14
CA PHE A 340 -16.16 14.48 -0.74
C PHE A 340 -17.47 15.03 -0.20
N ARG A 341 -18.58 14.52 -0.74
CA ARG A 341 -19.94 14.94 -0.42
C ARG A 341 -20.67 13.78 0.24
N LYS A 342 -21.01 13.95 1.51
CA LYS A 342 -21.73 12.99 2.33
C LYS A 342 -23.23 13.21 2.17
N PHE A 343 -23.95 12.16 1.80
CA PHE A 343 -25.41 12.13 1.89
C PHE A 343 -25.87 11.26 3.06
N GLN A 344 -27.05 11.56 3.59
CA GLN A 344 -27.62 10.85 4.73
C GLN A 344 -28.58 9.77 4.28
N THR A 345 -28.53 8.63 4.97
CA THR A 345 -29.48 7.54 4.79
C THR A 345 -29.63 6.76 6.09
N SER A 346 -30.88 6.49 6.45
CA SER A 346 -31.25 5.77 7.67
C SER A 346 -31.03 4.27 7.50
N ASN A 347 -31.43 3.74 6.33
CA ASN A 347 -31.57 2.32 6.06
C ASN A 347 -30.66 1.86 4.91
N THR A 348 -30.14 0.64 4.99
CA THR A 348 -29.31 0.05 3.93
C THR A 348 -30.07 -0.16 2.62
N SER A 349 -31.39 -0.38 2.67
CA SER A 349 -32.24 -0.56 1.49
C SER A 349 -32.43 0.73 0.68
N GLU A 350 -32.29 1.89 1.31
CA GLU A 350 -32.54 3.20 0.68
C GLU A 350 -31.27 3.83 0.10
N ILE A 351 -30.09 3.22 0.29
CA ILE A 351 -28.79 3.76 -0.12
C ILE A 351 -28.80 4.19 -1.59
N ASN A 352 -29.22 3.28 -2.48
CA ASN A 352 -29.17 3.51 -3.93
C ASN A 352 -30.14 4.62 -4.36
N GLU A 353 -31.33 4.69 -3.75
CA GLU A 353 -32.32 5.72 -4.06
C GLU A 353 -31.84 7.09 -3.60
N LYS A 354 -31.36 7.19 -2.36
CA LYS A 354 -30.86 8.45 -1.78
C LYS A 354 -29.62 8.97 -2.51
N ARG A 355 -28.72 8.07 -2.93
CA ARG A 355 -27.55 8.44 -3.75
C ARG A 355 -27.98 9.00 -5.09
N TYR A 356 -28.93 8.35 -5.76
CA TYR A 356 -29.48 8.80 -7.04
C TYR A 356 -30.14 10.17 -6.91
N GLU A 357 -31.06 10.34 -5.96
CA GLU A 357 -31.72 11.62 -5.68
C GLU A 357 -30.71 12.74 -5.44
N TYR A 358 -29.72 12.49 -4.59
CA TYR A 358 -28.68 13.45 -4.24
C TYR A 358 -27.81 13.82 -5.45
N PHE A 359 -27.35 12.83 -6.22
CA PHE A 359 -26.54 13.08 -7.42
C PHE A 359 -27.33 13.86 -8.47
N CYS A 360 -28.57 13.47 -8.77
CA CYS A 360 -29.39 14.17 -9.76
C CYS A 360 -29.61 15.65 -9.39
N GLN A 361 -29.94 15.93 -8.12
CA GLN A 361 -30.08 17.30 -7.63
C GLN A 361 -28.77 18.08 -7.71
N TYR A 362 -27.65 17.45 -7.35
CA TYR A 362 -26.33 18.05 -7.45
C TYR A 362 -25.96 18.37 -8.90
N TRP A 363 -26.12 17.39 -9.79
CA TRP A 363 -25.79 17.48 -11.21
C TRP A 363 -26.56 18.61 -11.90
N LEU A 364 -27.89 18.71 -11.67
CA LEU A 364 -28.72 19.77 -12.25
C LEU A 364 -28.25 21.18 -11.85
N ARG A 365 -27.61 21.35 -10.69
CA ARG A 365 -27.09 22.65 -10.23
C ARG A 365 -25.77 23.02 -10.91
N ILE A 366 -24.93 22.04 -11.22
CA ILE A 366 -23.57 22.27 -11.69
C ILE A 366 -23.39 22.05 -13.20
N LYS A 367 -24.35 21.42 -13.89
CA LYS A 367 -24.18 20.91 -15.26
C LYS A 367 -23.73 21.96 -16.28
N GLU A 368 -24.08 23.23 -16.10
CA GLU A 368 -23.67 24.33 -16.97
C GLU A 368 -22.21 24.77 -16.74
N GLU A 369 -21.65 24.49 -15.56
CA GLU A 369 -20.29 24.85 -15.14
C GLU A 369 -19.27 23.72 -15.36
N ILE A 370 -19.72 22.56 -15.86
CA ILE A 370 -18.85 21.39 -16.01
C ILE A 370 -17.87 21.60 -17.17
N PRO A 371 -16.55 21.56 -16.92
CA PRO A 371 -15.56 21.69 -17.97
C PRO A 371 -15.59 20.49 -18.92
N THR A 372 -15.16 20.71 -20.16
CA THR A 372 -14.88 19.62 -21.10
C THR A 372 -13.78 18.71 -20.53
N LYS A 373 -13.67 17.49 -21.05
CA LYS A 373 -12.83 16.41 -20.48
C LYS A 373 -13.21 15.99 -19.06
N SER A 374 -14.47 16.13 -18.68
CA SER A 374 -14.96 15.57 -17.41
C SER A 374 -15.24 14.07 -17.51
N VAL A 375 -15.12 13.35 -16.40
CA VAL A 375 -15.41 11.90 -16.30
C VAL A 375 -16.38 11.65 -15.15
N ILE A 376 -17.44 10.89 -15.38
CA ILE A 376 -18.35 10.37 -14.36
C ILE A 376 -18.04 8.89 -14.16
N PHE A 377 -17.76 8.50 -12.93
CA PHE A 377 -17.46 7.12 -12.56
C PHE A 377 -18.61 6.51 -11.77
N VAL A 378 -19.02 5.30 -12.15
CA VAL A 378 -20.06 4.52 -11.49
C VAL A 378 -19.54 3.12 -11.15
N GLN A 379 -19.71 2.70 -9.90
CA GLN A 379 -19.24 1.42 -9.38
C GLN A 379 -20.09 0.25 -9.91
N SER A 380 -21.42 0.39 -9.83
CA SER A 380 -22.38 -0.66 -10.20
C SER A 380 -23.04 -0.45 -11.56
N TYR A 381 -23.17 -1.52 -12.34
CA TYR A 381 -23.90 -1.51 -13.61
C TYR A 381 -25.39 -1.14 -13.43
N PHE A 382 -26.01 -1.57 -12.33
CA PHE A 382 -27.43 -1.25 -12.06
C PHE A 382 -27.66 0.24 -11.82
N GLU A 383 -26.75 0.89 -11.08
CA GLU A 383 -26.80 2.34 -10.87
C GLU A 383 -26.48 3.10 -12.17
N TYR A 384 -25.55 2.57 -12.97
CA TYR A 384 -25.19 3.12 -14.27
C TYR A 384 -26.37 3.18 -15.23
N ILE A 385 -27.24 2.16 -15.29
CA ILE A 385 -28.41 2.17 -16.19
C ILE A 385 -29.33 3.36 -15.87
N ARG A 386 -29.70 3.52 -14.58
CA ARG A 386 -30.54 4.64 -14.14
C ARG A 386 -29.88 6.00 -14.38
N LEU A 387 -28.59 6.10 -14.08
CA LEU A 387 -27.85 7.34 -14.26
C LEU A 387 -27.70 7.70 -15.74
N LYS A 388 -27.44 6.72 -16.60
CA LYS A 388 -27.34 6.89 -18.05
C LYS A 388 -28.62 7.50 -18.62
N SER A 389 -29.80 6.95 -18.30
CA SER A 389 -31.08 7.51 -18.77
C SER A 389 -31.26 8.97 -18.33
N PHE A 390 -30.94 9.28 -17.07
CA PHE A 390 -30.99 10.67 -16.58
C PHE A 390 -30.04 11.61 -17.33
N LEU A 391 -28.79 11.17 -17.59
CA LEU A 391 -27.80 11.97 -18.32
C LEU A 391 -28.18 12.15 -19.80
N GLU A 392 -28.72 11.12 -20.46
CA GLU A 392 -29.18 11.21 -21.85
C GLU A 392 -30.34 12.22 -22.01
N GLU A 393 -31.25 12.29 -21.03
CA GLU A 393 -32.37 13.24 -21.02
C GLU A 393 -31.93 14.68 -20.73
N ASN A 394 -30.98 14.88 -19.81
CA ASN A 394 -30.62 16.21 -19.30
C ASN A 394 -29.37 16.82 -19.93
N ASP A 395 -28.47 16.00 -20.47
CA ASP A 395 -27.15 16.35 -21.01
C ASP A 395 -26.72 15.38 -22.14
N PRO A 396 -27.38 15.40 -23.31
CA PRO A 396 -27.16 14.43 -24.40
C PRO A 396 -25.74 14.45 -24.99
N GLY A 397 -24.91 15.44 -24.65
CA GLY A 397 -23.50 15.51 -25.04
C GLY A 397 -22.56 14.56 -24.27
N ILE A 398 -23.06 13.82 -23.28
CA ILE A 398 -22.27 12.90 -22.44
C ILE A 398 -22.27 11.49 -23.05
N SER A 399 -21.08 10.98 -23.34
CA SER A 399 -20.91 9.61 -23.83
C SER A 399 -20.86 8.63 -22.66
N CYS A 400 -21.75 7.64 -22.62
CA CYS A 400 -21.78 6.63 -21.57
C CYS A 400 -21.23 5.28 -22.06
N LEU A 401 -20.25 4.72 -21.34
CA LEU A 401 -19.57 3.47 -21.66
C LEU A 401 -19.69 2.46 -20.51
N CYS A 402 -19.90 1.20 -20.87
CA CYS A 402 -19.89 0.08 -19.94
C CYS A 402 -19.14 -1.12 -20.55
N GLU A 403 -19.04 -2.20 -19.78
CA GLU A 403 -18.39 -3.46 -20.15
C GLU A 403 -19.01 -4.12 -21.40
N TYR A 404 -20.29 -3.85 -21.68
CA TYR A 404 -21.02 -4.35 -22.85
C TYR A 404 -20.83 -3.47 -24.09
N THR A 405 -20.26 -2.27 -23.94
CA THR A 405 -20.03 -1.38 -25.08
C THR A 405 -18.99 -2.00 -26.02
N SER A 406 -19.34 -2.03 -27.31
CA SER A 406 -18.48 -2.59 -28.36
C SER A 406 -17.11 -1.89 -28.40
N LYS A 407 -16.06 -2.61 -28.80
CA LYS A 407 -14.74 -2.02 -28.99
C LYS A 407 -14.73 -0.80 -29.93
N PRO A 408 -15.39 -0.82 -31.11
CA PRO A 408 -15.39 0.34 -32.01
C PRO A 408 -16.13 1.55 -31.41
N ASP A 409 -17.28 1.35 -30.76
CA ASP A 409 -18.02 2.46 -30.16
C ASP A 409 -17.24 3.08 -28.99
N ARG A 410 -16.62 2.24 -28.15
CA ARG A 410 -15.74 2.69 -27.07
C ARG A 410 -14.58 3.54 -27.60
N GLN A 411 -13.91 3.09 -28.65
CA GLN A 411 -12.81 3.86 -29.25
C GLN A 411 -13.29 5.19 -29.83
N ARG A 412 -14.46 5.20 -30.48
CA ARG A 412 -15.08 6.41 -31.02
C ARG A 412 -15.42 7.41 -29.91
N SER A 413 -16.11 6.99 -28.85
CA SER A 413 -16.47 7.88 -27.75
C SER A 413 -15.26 8.43 -26.99
N ILE A 414 -14.22 7.62 -26.78
CA ILE A 414 -12.98 8.09 -26.16
C ILE A 414 -12.28 9.11 -27.06
N ALA A 415 -12.21 8.87 -28.37
CA ALA A 415 -11.64 9.84 -29.31
C ALA A 415 -12.43 11.17 -29.31
N GLN A 416 -13.75 11.09 -29.30
CA GLN A 416 -14.63 12.25 -29.22
C GLN A 416 -14.41 13.06 -27.92
N TRP A 417 -14.31 12.37 -26.80
CA TRP A 417 -14.00 12.97 -25.50
C TRP A 417 -12.62 13.64 -25.49
N SER A 418 -11.57 12.96 -25.99
CA SER A 418 -10.22 13.52 -26.06
C SER A 418 -10.10 14.74 -26.98
N GLN A 419 -10.96 14.84 -28.00
CA GLN A 419 -11.02 15.98 -28.94
C GLN A 419 -11.97 17.10 -28.46
N ASN A 420 -12.48 17.03 -27.22
CA ASN A 420 -13.45 17.97 -26.65
C ASN A 420 -14.78 18.07 -27.42
N THR A 421 -15.13 17.05 -28.22
CA THR A 421 -16.39 17.00 -28.98
C THR A 421 -17.54 16.41 -28.16
N SER A 422 -17.24 15.71 -27.05
CA SER A 422 -18.21 15.26 -26.06
C SER A 422 -18.01 16.05 -24.75
N LYS A 423 -19.11 16.40 -24.08
CA LYS A 423 -19.12 17.20 -22.84
C LYS A 423 -18.40 16.48 -21.71
N ALA A 424 -18.72 15.20 -21.51
CA ALA A 424 -18.11 14.34 -20.48
C ALA A 424 -18.21 12.86 -20.89
N LEU A 425 -17.48 12.01 -20.18
CA LEU A 425 -17.51 10.55 -20.35
C LEU A 425 -18.05 9.89 -19.08
N CYS A 426 -19.09 9.07 -19.16
CA CYS A 426 -19.58 8.25 -18.05
C CYS A 426 -19.06 6.81 -18.22
N ILE A 427 -18.45 6.23 -17.19
CA ILE A 427 -17.81 4.91 -17.24
C ILE A 427 -18.18 4.04 -16.03
N THR A 428 -18.27 2.72 -16.24
CA THR A 428 -18.44 1.74 -15.15
C THR A 428 -17.10 1.22 -14.62
N GLU A 429 -17.05 0.87 -13.33
CA GLU A 429 -15.87 0.25 -12.73
C GLU A 429 -15.49 -1.07 -13.42
N ARG A 430 -16.50 -1.89 -13.73
CA ARG A 430 -16.30 -3.18 -14.40
C ARG A 430 -15.65 -3.02 -15.77
N LEU A 431 -15.99 -1.97 -16.52
CA LEU A 431 -15.30 -1.65 -17.77
C LEU A 431 -13.82 -1.33 -17.51
N THR A 432 -13.52 -0.46 -16.55
CA THR A 432 -12.13 -0.06 -16.24
C THR A 432 -11.30 -1.22 -15.70
N TYR A 433 -11.91 -2.15 -14.95
CA TYR A 433 -11.27 -3.34 -14.42
C TYR A 433 -10.83 -4.30 -15.54
N PHE A 434 -11.76 -4.70 -16.43
CA PHE A 434 -11.44 -5.65 -17.51
C PHE A 434 -10.72 -5.00 -18.69
N ARG A 435 -10.92 -3.70 -18.91
CA ARG A 435 -10.39 -2.96 -20.06
C ARG A 435 -9.91 -1.58 -19.60
N PRO A 436 -8.72 -1.50 -18.96
CA PRO A 436 -8.17 -0.25 -18.48
C PRO A 436 -8.17 0.85 -19.55
N LEU A 437 -8.77 1.98 -19.23
CA LEU A 437 -8.90 3.12 -20.13
C LEU A 437 -7.72 4.07 -19.92
N LYS A 438 -7.01 4.43 -20.99
CA LYS A 438 -5.90 5.40 -20.94
C LYS A 438 -6.45 6.83 -21.12
N LEU A 439 -7.09 7.36 -20.09
CA LEU A 439 -7.56 8.75 -20.05
C LEU A 439 -6.41 9.67 -19.59
N ARG A 440 -6.32 10.88 -20.15
CA ARG A 440 -5.29 11.89 -19.82
C ARG A 440 -5.94 13.26 -19.77
N GLU A 441 -5.35 14.18 -19.00
CA GLU A 441 -5.78 15.59 -18.91
C GLU A 441 -7.27 15.70 -18.52
N ILE A 442 -7.67 14.99 -17.47
CA ILE A 442 -9.05 15.05 -16.99
C ILE A 442 -9.22 16.39 -16.27
N SER A 443 -10.24 17.16 -16.62
CA SER A 443 -10.53 18.39 -15.87
C SER A 443 -11.14 18.02 -14.52
N ASN A 444 -12.31 17.37 -14.54
CA ASN A 444 -13.02 16.94 -13.34
C ASN A 444 -13.42 15.46 -13.38
N VAL A 445 -13.23 14.75 -12.26
CA VAL A 445 -13.79 13.41 -12.05
C VAL A 445 -14.96 13.48 -11.06
N PHE A 446 -16.10 12.92 -11.42
CA PHE A 446 -17.26 12.79 -10.56
C PHE A 446 -17.47 11.31 -10.22
N PHE A 447 -17.09 10.90 -9.01
CA PHE A 447 -17.43 9.59 -8.48
C PHE A 447 -18.86 9.64 -7.95
N TYR A 448 -19.80 9.14 -8.76
CA TYR A 448 -21.18 8.90 -8.33
C TYR A 448 -21.21 7.96 -7.12
N SER A 449 -20.32 6.96 -7.15
CA SER A 449 -20.07 5.99 -6.10
C SER A 449 -18.56 5.74 -6.01
N LEU A 450 -18.03 5.53 -4.81
CA LEU A 450 -16.61 5.24 -4.61
C LEU A 450 -16.22 3.90 -5.28
N PRO A 451 -15.05 3.80 -5.94
CA PRO A 451 -14.59 2.53 -6.49
C PRO A 451 -14.34 1.46 -5.41
N GLU A 452 -14.64 0.19 -5.71
CA GLU A 452 -14.19 -0.91 -4.85
C GLU A 452 -12.66 -1.04 -4.89
N PHE A 453 -12.10 -1.02 -6.10
CA PHE A 453 -10.67 -1.12 -6.34
C PHE A 453 -10.05 0.28 -6.27
N LYS A 454 -9.20 0.48 -5.26
CA LYS A 454 -8.56 1.79 -5.04
C LYS A 454 -7.77 2.25 -6.27
N GLU A 455 -7.20 1.33 -7.05
CA GLU A 455 -6.42 1.61 -8.25
C GLU A 455 -7.22 2.39 -9.31
N ASN A 456 -8.54 2.16 -9.38
CA ASN A 456 -9.43 2.92 -10.27
C ASN A 456 -9.58 4.37 -9.79
N TYR A 457 -9.69 4.57 -8.48
CA TYR A 457 -9.67 5.92 -7.89
C TYR A 457 -8.34 6.60 -8.17
N GLU A 458 -7.22 5.95 -7.83
CA GLU A 458 -5.88 6.54 -7.95
C GLU A 458 -5.52 6.89 -9.40
N SER A 459 -5.88 6.04 -10.36
CA SER A 459 -5.58 6.24 -11.78
C SER A 459 -6.34 7.41 -12.39
N LEU A 460 -7.61 7.61 -12.01
CA LEU A 460 -8.42 8.74 -12.47
C LEU A 460 -8.01 10.04 -11.78
N VAL A 461 -7.83 10.01 -10.45
CA VAL A 461 -7.54 11.22 -9.66
C VAL A 461 -6.14 11.78 -9.94
N ARG A 462 -5.17 10.91 -10.26
CA ARG A 462 -3.78 11.34 -10.56
C ARG A 462 -3.67 12.19 -11.82
N VAL A 463 -4.58 12.01 -12.77
CA VAL A 463 -4.60 12.75 -14.05
C VAL A 463 -5.70 13.81 -14.09
N SER A 464 -6.31 14.14 -12.94
CA SER A 464 -7.40 15.10 -12.82
C SER A 464 -7.04 16.37 -12.04
N GLU A 465 -7.61 17.50 -12.42
CA GLU A 465 -7.46 18.77 -11.68
C GLU A 465 -8.33 18.78 -10.40
N GLU A 466 -9.60 18.42 -10.54
CA GLU A 466 -10.51 18.22 -9.40
C GLU A 466 -11.20 16.84 -9.43
N SER A 467 -11.56 16.35 -8.26
CA SER A 467 -12.43 15.21 -8.09
C SER A 467 -13.54 15.51 -7.09
N THR A 468 -14.75 15.05 -7.39
CA THR A 468 -15.89 15.10 -6.49
C THR A 468 -16.41 13.68 -6.27
N SER A 469 -16.47 13.25 -5.02
CA SER A 469 -16.88 11.91 -4.62
C SER A 469 -18.10 11.96 -3.72
N ILE A 470 -19.15 11.24 -4.07
CA ILE A 470 -20.36 11.13 -3.24
C ILE A 470 -20.29 9.84 -2.43
N PHE A 471 -20.59 9.93 -1.13
CA PHE A 471 -20.51 8.78 -0.22
C PHE A 471 -21.53 8.88 0.93
N CYS A 472 -21.77 7.77 1.61
CA CYS A 472 -22.51 7.71 2.87
C CYS A 472 -21.78 6.85 3.90
N LYS A 473 -22.36 6.70 5.11
CA LYS A 473 -21.79 5.87 6.18
C LYS A 473 -21.57 4.39 5.80
N TYR A 474 -22.34 3.88 4.84
CA TYR A 474 -22.23 2.48 4.38
C TYR A 474 -21.11 2.25 3.36
N ASP A 475 -20.53 3.33 2.82
CA ASP A 475 -19.39 3.28 1.90
C ASP A 475 -18.04 3.26 2.66
N ALA A 476 -18.07 2.98 3.97
CA ALA A 476 -16.93 3.09 4.89
C ALA A 476 -15.69 2.31 4.42
N PHE A 477 -15.86 1.07 3.94
CA PHE A 477 -14.72 0.26 3.48
C PHE A 477 -14.03 0.87 2.26
N ALA A 478 -14.80 1.34 1.26
CA ALA A 478 -14.26 2.01 0.08
C ALA A 478 -13.61 3.35 0.46
N LEU A 479 -14.23 4.10 1.38
CA LEU A 479 -13.70 5.36 1.88
C LEU A 479 -12.37 5.16 2.62
N GLN A 480 -12.27 4.16 3.52
CA GLN A 480 -11.04 3.82 4.24
C GLN A 480 -9.89 3.52 3.27
N ARG A 481 -10.14 2.75 2.21
CA ARG A 481 -9.11 2.46 1.20
C ARG A 481 -8.59 3.70 0.48
N ILE A 482 -9.43 4.72 0.31
CA ILE A 482 -9.10 5.94 -0.43
C ILE A 482 -8.44 6.98 0.47
N VAL A 483 -9.05 7.32 1.60
CA VAL A 483 -8.58 8.41 2.48
C VAL A 483 -7.81 7.93 3.70
N GLY A 484 -7.70 6.62 3.92
CA GLY A 484 -7.10 6.03 5.12
C GLY A 484 -8.05 6.00 6.32
N ASP A 485 -7.72 5.16 7.30
CA ASP A 485 -8.61 4.82 8.42
C ASP A 485 -9.03 6.06 9.23
N ILE A 486 -8.06 6.87 9.65
CA ILE A 486 -8.26 8.03 10.54
C ILE A 486 -9.18 9.07 9.90
N LYS A 487 -9.00 9.33 8.59
CA LYS A 487 -9.80 10.34 7.88
C LYS A 487 -11.21 9.82 7.59
N ALA A 488 -11.33 8.55 7.18
CA ALA A 488 -12.62 7.95 6.93
C ALA A 488 -13.49 7.98 8.19
N GLU A 489 -12.92 7.64 9.35
CA GLU A 489 -13.62 7.70 10.63
C GLU A 489 -14.14 9.11 10.94
N LYS A 490 -13.29 10.14 10.78
CA LYS A 490 -13.70 11.55 10.96
C LYS A 490 -14.82 11.96 10.01
N MET A 491 -14.77 11.53 8.75
CA MET A 491 -15.80 11.86 7.75
C MET A 491 -17.14 11.17 8.03
N ILE A 492 -17.10 9.92 8.51
CA ILE A 492 -18.29 9.16 8.85
C ILE A 492 -18.94 9.68 10.13
N SER A 493 -18.15 10.00 11.15
CA SER A 493 -18.64 10.52 12.44
C SER A 493 -19.07 11.98 12.39
N SER A 494 -18.47 12.79 11.51
CA SER A 494 -18.80 14.22 11.40
C SER A 494 -20.23 14.47 10.88
N ASN A 495 -20.86 15.53 11.39
CA ASN A 495 -22.13 16.06 10.89
C ASN A 495 -21.98 16.88 9.60
N SER A 496 -20.76 17.18 9.17
CA SER A 496 -20.50 17.91 7.92
C SER A 496 -20.91 17.09 6.70
N GLU A 497 -21.54 17.75 5.73
CA GLU A 497 -21.93 17.13 4.46
C GLU A 497 -20.85 17.25 3.38
N ILE A 498 -19.89 18.16 3.55
CA ILE A 498 -18.85 18.42 2.56
C ILE A 498 -17.49 18.38 3.26
N PHE A 499 -16.58 17.59 2.70
CA PHE A 499 -15.19 17.48 3.13
C PHE A 499 -14.31 17.82 1.94
N ILE A 500 -13.52 18.87 2.05
CA ILE A 500 -12.63 19.28 0.97
C ILE A 500 -11.22 18.94 1.38
N TYR A 501 -10.64 17.95 0.70
CA TYR A 501 -9.22 17.70 0.71
C TYR A 501 -8.62 18.37 -0.49
N LYS A 502 -8.29 19.65 -0.32
CA LYS A 502 -7.12 20.15 -1.00
C LYS A 502 -5.96 19.42 -0.34
N ASN A 503 -5.16 18.68 -1.08
CA ASN A 503 -3.79 18.52 -0.60
C ASN A 503 -3.27 19.96 -0.51
N MET A 504 -3.23 20.46 0.73
CA MET A 504 -2.89 21.83 1.06
C MET A 504 -1.39 22.01 0.85
N ILE A 505 -0.93 21.92 -0.40
CA ILE A 505 0.15 22.79 -0.82
C ILE A 505 -0.41 24.23 -0.82
N PHE A 506 -1.72 24.42 -1.04
CA PHE A 506 -2.30 25.74 -1.32
C PHE A 506 -3.05 26.47 -0.19
N LEU A 507 -3.20 25.89 1.02
CA LEU A 507 -3.97 26.54 2.13
C LEU A 507 -3.13 26.74 3.40
N ALA A 508 -2.08 25.92 3.60
CA ALA A 508 -1.08 26.16 4.65
C ALA A 508 -0.15 27.33 4.31
N LEU A 509 0.02 27.65 3.02
CA LEU A 509 0.69 28.86 2.59
C LEU A 509 -0.05 30.10 3.12
N ILE A 510 -1.38 30.13 3.17
CA ILE A 510 -2.16 31.37 3.34
C ILE A 510 -1.93 32.11 4.68
N HIS A 511 -1.54 31.43 5.77
CA HIS A 511 -1.33 32.10 7.07
C HIS A 511 0.10 32.63 7.30
N LEU A 512 1.10 32.09 6.59
CA LEU A 512 2.45 32.67 6.58
C LEU A 512 2.72 33.49 5.31
N THR A 513 1.76 33.55 4.38
CA THR A 513 1.92 34.23 3.11
C THR A 513 0.77 35.18 2.74
N ASN A 514 -0.09 35.51 3.70
CA ASN A 514 -1.13 36.53 3.49
C ASN A 514 -1.41 37.30 4.80
N SER A 515 -2.34 38.26 4.76
CA SER A 515 -2.61 39.30 5.78
C SER A 515 -2.86 38.88 7.24
N GLU A 516 -2.70 37.60 7.60
CA GLU A 516 -2.93 37.01 8.93
C GLU A 516 -1.65 36.34 9.46
N CYS A 517 -0.58 37.12 9.59
CA CYS A 517 0.68 36.68 10.20
C CYS A 517 0.43 36.20 11.64
N VAL A 518 0.85 34.97 11.97
CA VAL A 518 0.64 34.36 13.29
C VAL A 518 1.82 34.68 14.22
N LYS A 519 1.54 34.95 15.49
CA LYS A 519 2.59 35.19 16.50
C LYS A 519 3.31 33.90 16.84
N ILE A 520 4.63 33.92 16.75
CA ILE A 520 5.51 32.82 17.17
C ILE A 520 6.30 33.28 18.39
N GLU A 521 6.31 32.45 19.44
CA GLU A 521 7.02 32.77 20.68
C GLU A 521 7.81 31.57 21.20
N CYS A 522 8.95 31.88 21.81
CA CYS A 522 9.70 30.90 22.60
C CYS A 522 9.01 30.62 23.93
N GLN A 523 9.01 29.36 24.32
CA GLN A 523 8.66 28.93 25.67
C GLN A 523 9.94 28.61 26.43
N ASP A 524 10.18 29.32 27.53
CA ASP A 524 11.43 29.26 28.31
C ASP A 524 11.69 27.89 28.98
N THR A 525 10.66 27.04 29.06
CA THR A 525 10.71 25.70 29.67
C THR A 525 10.08 24.66 28.76
N TYR A 526 10.53 23.41 28.85
CA TYR A 526 9.86 22.30 28.16
C TYR A 526 8.40 22.18 28.61
N ASP A 527 7.51 21.83 27.67
CA ASP A 527 6.10 21.61 27.99
C ASP A 527 5.95 20.31 28.82
N PRO A 528 5.24 20.31 29.97
CA PRO A 528 4.97 19.12 30.78
C PRO A 528 4.28 17.97 30.02
N ALA A 529 3.56 18.29 28.93
CA ALA A 529 2.94 17.33 28.02
C ALA A 529 3.89 16.89 26.88
N PHE A 530 5.18 17.23 26.97
CA PHE A 530 6.22 16.93 25.98
C PHE A 530 5.97 17.53 24.59
N ARG A 531 5.21 18.63 24.49
CA ARG A 531 5.05 19.36 23.23
C ARG A 531 6.28 20.23 22.97
N CYS A 532 6.85 20.09 21.79
CA CYS A 532 7.91 20.98 21.31
C CYS A 532 7.40 22.08 20.37
N VAL A 533 6.23 21.86 19.75
CA VAL A 533 5.49 22.88 19.00
C VAL A 533 4.03 22.78 19.40
N GLU A 534 3.49 23.82 20.03
CA GLU A 534 2.07 23.96 20.37
C GLU A 534 1.42 24.92 19.37
N ILE A 535 0.30 24.51 18.77
CA ILE A 535 -0.42 25.31 17.79
C ILE A 535 -1.74 25.82 18.41
N ALA A 536 -1.78 27.12 18.73
CA ALA A 536 -2.96 27.83 19.21
C ALA A 536 -3.16 29.14 18.42
N GLU A 537 -3.73 30.18 19.03
CA GLU A 537 -3.72 31.56 18.47
C GLU A 537 -2.30 32.12 18.32
N THR A 538 -1.37 31.60 19.13
CA THR A 538 0.08 31.78 18.99
C THR A 538 0.75 30.41 18.83
N ILE A 539 1.80 30.36 18.03
CA ILE A 539 2.65 29.16 17.88
C ILE A 539 3.73 29.25 18.94
N LYS A 540 3.72 28.31 19.90
CA LYS A 540 4.76 28.26 20.93
C LYS A 540 5.77 27.18 20.58
N VAL A 541 7.04 27.53 20.68
CA VAL A 541 8.17 26.63 20.46
C VAL A 541 8.89 26.42 21.79
N ALA A 542 8.84 25.20 22.31
CA ALA A 542 9.47 24.81 23.57
C ALA A 542 10.70 23.94 23.30
N SER A 543 11.63 23.85 24.26
CA SER A 543 12.73 22.89 24.21
C SER A 543 12.28 21.48 24.59
N CYS A 544 13.04 20.45 24.16
CA CYS A 544 12.80 19.07 24.59
C CYS A 544 13.62 18.72 25.83
N PRO A 545 13.12 17.83 26.71
CA PRO A 545 13.90 17.30 27.82
C PRO A 545 15.18 16.58 27.37
N ALA A 546 16.16 16.47 28.27
CA ALA A 546 17.40 15.75 28.00
C ALA A 546 17.11 14.30 27.54
N GLY A 547 17.80 13.87 26.48
CA GLY A 547 17.57 12.54 25.89
C GLY A 547 16.46 12.51 24.84
N MET A 548 15.82 13.64 24.51
CA MET A 548 14.74 13.75 23.52
C MET A 548 15.03 14.84 22.48
N TYR A 549 14.47 14.72 21.27
CA TYR A 549 14.53 15.72 20.20
C TYR A 549 13.13 16.04 19.67
N CYS A 550 12.95 17.22 19.09
CA CYS A 550 11.73 17.52 18.35
C CYS A 550 11.94 17.18 16.87
N PRO A 551 11.06 16.38 16.26
CA PRO A 551 11.19 16.00 14.85
C PRO A 551 11.01 17.19 13.90
N SER A 552 10.40 18.30 14.36
CA SER A 552 10.02 19.42 13.50
C SER A 552 10.90 20.67 13.63
N TYR A 553 11.90 20.72 14.53
CA TYR A 553 12.72 21.93 14.70
C TYR A 553 13.42 22.37 13.43
N SER A 554 14.05 21.45 12.67
CA SER A 554 14.79 21.77 11.44
C SER A 554 13.95 22.42 10.35
N SER A 555 12.63 22.49 10.52
CA SER A 555 11.70 22.83 9.46
C SER A 555 10.52 23.68 9.95
N ILE A 556 10.63 24.32 11.11
CA ILE A 556 9.58 25.22 11.65
C ILE A 556 9.17 26.27 10.62
N ALA A 557 10.11 26.75 9.79
CA ALA A 557 9.84 27.71 8.72
C ALA A 557 9.85 27.10 7.30
N THR A 558 10.50 25.96 7.07
CA THR A 558 10.67 25.37 5.73
C THR A 558 9.66 24.30 5.36
N TYR A 559 8.81 23.87 6.29
CA TYR A 559 7.72 22.96 5.98
C TYR A 559 6.54 23.65 5.26
N ASN A 560 6.88 24.59 4.36
CA ASN A 560 6.01 25.24 3.39
C ASN A 560 5.51 24.30 2.27
N GLN A 561 5.82 23.00 2.30
CA GLN A 561 5.32 22.06 1.30
C GLN A 561 4.55 20.85 1.81
N LYS A 562 4.34 20.65 3.13
CA LYS A 562 3.57 19.46 3.60
C LYS A 562 3.17 19.40 5.08
N LEU A 563 2.98 20.51 5.80
CA LEU A 563 2.53 20.42 7.20
C LEU A 563 1.02 20.15 7.27
N SER A 564 0.66 18.99 7.80
CA SER A 564 -0.54 18.86 8.62
C SER A 564 -0.27 19.51 9.97
N PHE A 565 -0.82 20.68 10.24
CA PHE A 565 -0.71 21.35 11.54
C PHE A 565 -1.32 20.49 12.64
N VAL A 566 -0.47 19.84 13.43
CA VAL A 566 -0.80 19.10 14.65
C VAL A 566 0.30 19.46 15.67
N ASP A 567 -0.08 19.56 16.94
CA ASP A 567 0.90 19.67 18.03
C ASP A 567 2.02 18.64 17.83
N THR A 568 3.27 19.10 17.90
CA THR A 568 4.44 18.24 17.74
C THR A 568 5.00 17.91 19.11
N TYR A 569 5.29 16.64 19.33
CA TYR A 569 5.79 16.13 20.60
C TYR A 569 7.26 15.74 20.49
N CYS A 570 8.00 15.91 21.59
CA CYS A 570 9.37 15.44 21.73
C CYS A 570 9.41 13.92 21.62
N GLU A 571 10.37 13.42 20.85
CA GLU A 571 10.64 11.99 20.68
C GLU A 571 11.97 11.64 21.37
N PRO A 572 12.13 10.41 21.91
CA PRO A 572 13.42 9.95 22.40
C PRO A 572 14.48 10.07 21.32
N LEU A 573 15.68 10.54 21.68
CA LEU A 573 16.83 10.45 20.78
C LEU A 573 17.00 8.98 20.38
N PRO A 574 17.29 8.69 19.10
CA PRO A 574 17.57 7.33 18.68
C PRO A 574 18.74 6.81 19.51
N TYR A 575 18.43 5.94 20.48
CA TYR A 575 19.41 5.18 21.24
C TYR A 575 20.11 4.26 20.25
N SER A 576 21.29 4.65 19.77
CA SER A 576 22.31 3.68 19.42
C SER A 576 23.14 3.47 20.69
N PRO A 577 22.95 2.38 21.45
CA PRO A 577 24.07 1.90 22.24
C PRO A 577 25.25 1.68 21.27
N PRO A 578 26.51 1.70 21.75
CA PRO A 578 27.63 1.23 20.95
C PRO A 578 27.37 -0.25 20.65
N VAL A 579 26.71 -0.53 19.53
CA VAL A 579 26.52 -1.89 19.07
C VAL A 579 27.90 -2.28 18.57
N ASP A 580 28.52 -3.25 19.24
CA ASP A 580 29.65 -3.98 18.68
C ASP A 580 29.30 -4.33 17.24
N LEU A 581 29.94 -3.63 16.31
CA LEU A 581 29.52 -3.42 14.92
C LEU A 581 29.25 -4.69 14.14
N CYS A 582 29.71 -5.83 14.66
CA CYS A 582 29.71 -7.14 14.02
C CYS A 582 29.00 -8.23 14.82
N THR A 583 28.35 -7.90 15.94
CA THR A 583 27.68 -8.91 16.78
C THR A 583 26.21 -9.14 16.42
N ASN A 584 25.55 -8.18 15.75
CA ASN A 584 24.11 -8.26 15.43
C ASN A 584 23.69 -7.63 14.08
N SER A 585 24.64 -7.24 13.23
CA SER A 585 24.39 -6.62 11.93
C SER A 585 24.60 -7.62 10.78
N SER A 586 23.55 -7.91 10.01
CA SER A 586 23.70 -8.57 8.71
C SER A 586 23.92 -7.50 7.64
N TYR A 587 25.17 -7.21 7.30
CA TYR A 587 25.46 -6.39 6.12
C TYR A 587 25.23 -7.22 4.86
N ASP A 588 24.39 -6.71 3.94
CA ASP A 588 24.20 -7.29 2.60
C ASP A 588 25.50 -7.21 1.77
N LYS A 589 25.66 -8.11 0.78
CA LYS A 589 26.79 -8.17 -0.17
C LYS A 589 26.72 -7.02 -1.19
N THR A 590 26.69 -5.78 -0.71
CA THR A 590 26.53 -4.57 -1.55
C THR A 590 27.35 -3.37 -1.06
N GLN A 591 28.20 -3.53 -0.03
CA GLN A 591 28.98 -2.40 0.51
C GLN A 591 30.11 -2.00 -0.44
N LEU A 592 30.25 -0.70 -0.71
CA LEU A 592 31.27 -0.14 -1.59
C LEU A 592 32.55 0.19 -0.81
N PRO A 593 33.70 0.37 -1.48
CA PRO A 593 34.89 0.84 -0.79
C PRO A 593 34.64 2.16 -0.05
N GLY A 594 35.03 2.21 1.23
CA GLY A 594 34.73 3.28 2.18
C GLY A 594 33.54 2.99 3.12
N ASP A 595 32.70 2.00 2.81
CA ASP A 595 31.58 1.59 3.65
C ASP A 595 32.02 0.66 4.78
N GLN A 596 31.21 0.58 5.84
CA GLN A 596 31.48 -0.32 6.96
C GLN A 596 31.27 -1.78 6.57
N CYS A 597 32.11 -2.65 7.11
CA CYS A 597 32.03 -4.08 6.92
C CYS A 597 32.46 -4.82 8.18
N CYS A 598 32.05 -6.09 8.28
CA CYS A 598 32.48 -6.98 9.34
C CYS A 598 33.32 -8.14 8.82
N ASN A 599 33.09 -8.53 7.58
CA ASN A 599 33.89 -9.50 6.87
C ASN A 599 33.92 -9.17 5.38
N ASN A 600 34.83 -9.82 4.66
CA ASN A 600 35.04 -9.62 3.22
C ASN A 600 33.75 -9.79 2.40
N ASN A 601 32.84 -10.68 2.79
CA ASN A 601 31.60 -10.92 2.03
C ASN A 601 30.61 -9.76 2.09
N ASN A 602 30.80 -8.80 2.99
CA ASN A 602 29.98 -7.59 3.02
C ASN A 602 30.40 -6.61 1.91
N CYS A 603 31.67 -6.65 1.50
CA CYS A 603 32.26 -5.75 0.54
C CYS A 603 32.13 -6.28 -0.89
N LEU A 604 31.74 -5.41 -1.83
CA LEU A 604 31.72 -5.73 -3.27
C LEU A 604 33.12 -6.02 -3.83
N SER A 605 34.15 -5.41 -3.24
CA SER A 605 35.56 -5.70 -3.54
C SER A 605 36.05 -7.01 -2.93
N GLU A 606 35.26 -7.63 -2.04
CA GLU A 606 35.64 -8.76 -1.20
C GLU A 606 36.83 -8.49 -0.27
N ILE A 607 37.12 -7.21 0.03
CA ILE A 607 38.19 -6.79 0.93
C ILE A 607 37.61 -5.92 2.04
N CYS A 608 37.60 -6.44 3.27
CA CYS A 608 37.21 -5.72 4.48
C CYS A 608 38.44 -5.57 5.38
N ASN A 609 38.91 -4.34 5.58
CA ASN A 609 40.06 -4.02 6.43
C ASN A 609 39.66 -3.00 7.50
N ASN A 610 39.97 -3.30 8.77
CA ASN A 610 39.64 -2.44 9.91
C ASN A 610 38.18 -1.98 9.93
N LEU A 611 37.26 -2.92 9.64
CA LEU A 611 35.81 -2.69 9.57
C LEU A 611 35.35 -1.74 8.45
N VAL A 612 36.20 -1.51 7.44
CA VAL A 612 35.89 -0.70 6.26
C VAL A 612 36.22 -1.47 4.98
N CYS A 613 35.34 -1.39 3.98
CA CYS A 613 35.59 -1.99 2.68
C CYS A 613 36.71 -1.25 1.95
N ASP A 614 37.72 -1.99 1.51
CA ASP A 614 38.82 -1.45 0.69
C ASP A 614 38.55 -1.72 -0.79
N GLY A 615 38.97 -0.81 -1.67
CA GLY A 615 38.84 -1.00 -3.11
C GLY A 615 39.99 -1.80 -3.71
N LEU A 616 39.76 -2.35 -4.89
CA LEU A 616 40.77 -3.10 -5.63
C LEU A 616 41.93 -2.19 -6.07
N VAL A 617 43.15 -2.65 -5.82
CA VAL A 617 44.37 -1.90 -6.17
C VAL A 617 44.60 -1.84 -7.68
N LYS A 618 45.47 -0.92 -8.11
CA LYS A 618 45.82 -0.75 -9.52
C LYS A 618 46.35 -2.06 -10.12
N GLY A 619 45.81 -2.45 -11.27
CA GLY A 619 46.15 -3.68 -12.00
C GLY A 619 45.30 -4.90 -11.64
N SER A 620 44.47 -4.84 -10.59
CA SER A 620 43.52 -5.90 -10.27
C SER A 620 42.41 -6.01 -11.32
N SER A 621 41.92 -7.22 -11.58
CA SER A 621 40.77 -7.43 -12.46
C SER A 621 39.49 -6.87 -11.84
N CYS A 622 38.71 -6.17 -12.64
CA CYS A 622 37.46 -5.54 -12.22
C CYS A 622 36.39 -5.73 -13.29
N ASN A 623 35.13 -5.71 -12.86
CA ASN A 623 33.97 -5.70 -13.76
C ASN A 623 33.16 -4.40 -13.64
N ASP A 624 33.48 -3.56 -12.65
CA ASP A 624 32.78 -2.32 -12.34
C ASP A 624 33.81 -1.31 -11.80
N SER A 625 33.65 -0.03 -12.12
CA SER A 625 34.56 1.03 -11.62
C SER A 625 34.37 1.30 -10.13
N SER A 626 33.19 1.01 -9.58
CA SER A 626 32.84 1.27 -8.18
C SER A 626 33.60 0.40 -7.17
N ILE A 627 34.15 -0.74 -7.60
CA ILE A 627 34.94 -1.65 -6.74
C ILE A 627 36.44 -1.33 -6.73
N CYS A 628 36.93 -0.45 -7.60
CA CYS A 628 38.33 -0.03 -7.61
C CYS A 628 38.64 0.92 -6.44
N ALA A 629 39.89 0.97 -5.99
CA ALA A 629 40.33 1.88 -4.92
C ALA A 629 40.15 3.37 -5.31
N PRO A 630 40.04 4.30 -4.34
CA PRO A 630 39.80 5.71 -4.64
C PRO A 630 40.83 6.28 -5.62
N GLY A 631 40.37 7.00 -6.65
CA GLY A 631 41.21 7.53 -7.72
C GLY A 631 41.60 6.52 -8.81
N LEU A 632 40.96 5.35 -8.81
CA LEU A 632 41.03 4.35 -9.88
C LEU A 632 39.63 4.06 -10.45
N TYR A 633 39.59 3.56 -11.69
CA TYR A 633 38.38 3.10 -12.35
C TYR A 633 38.64 1.82 -13.14
N CYS A 634 37.57 1.12 -13.53
CA CYS A 634 37.70 -0.09 -14.32
C CYS A 634 37.93 0.25 -15.79
N GLY A 635 39.16 0.04 -16.26
CA GLY A 635 39.56 0.37 -17.62
C GLY A 635 39.04 -0.62 -18.67
N PRO A 636 39.19 -0.32 -19.97
CA PRO A 636 38.68 -1.15 -21.07
C PRO A 636 39.18 -2.60 -21.09
N SER A 637 40.32 -2.86 -20.46
CA SER A 637 40.91 -4.20 -20.32
C SER A 637 40.42 -4.94 -19.06
N ASN A 638 39.31 -4.49 -18.43
CA ASN A 638 38.74 -5.04 -17.20
C ASN A 638 39.75 -5.11 -16.04
N ILE A 639 40.56 -4.06 -15.91
CA ILE A 639 41.54 -3.88 -14.82
C ILE A 639 41.45 -2.47 -14.21
N CYS A 640 41.67 -2.35 -12.90
CA CYS A 640 41.65 -1.06 -12.22
C CYS A 640 42.86 -0.22 -12.66
N ILE A 641 42.60 0.94 -13.26
CA ILE A 641 43.62 1.88 -13.74
C ILE A 641 43.38 3.27 -13.17
N THR A 642 44.38 4.16 -13.29
CA THR A 642 44.31 5.52 -12.76
C THR A 642 43.21 6.32 -13.45
N SER A 643 42.40 7.03 -12.67
CA SER A 643 41.34 7.90 -13.17
C SER A 643 41.84 8.96 -14.17
N LEU A 644 40.95 9.34 -15.07
CA LEU A 644 41.13 10.33 -16.10
C LEU A 644 41.30 11.74 -15.52
N LYS A 645 42.25 12.47 -16.11
CA LYS A 645 42.55 13.86 -15.72
C LYS A 645 41.51 14.83 -16.26
N LYS A 646 41.45 16.04 -15.69
CA LYS A 646 40.68 17.17 -16.20
C LYS A 646 40.75 17.30 -17.73
N GLY A 647 39.60 17.43 -18.38
CA GLY A 647 39.48 17.60 -19.83
C GLY A 647 39.64 16.33 -20.67
N SER A 648 39.90 15.16 -20.06
CA SER A 648 39.90 13.89 -20.77
C SER A 648 38.49 13.50 -21.19
N LYS A 649 38.35 12.74 -22.29
CA LYS A 649 37.07 12.16 -22.69
C LYS A 649 36.67 11.05 -21.73
N CYS A 650 35.44 11.09 -21.26
CA CYS A 650 34.87 10.12 -20.32
C CYS A 650 33.47 9.68 -20.75
N ILE A 651 33.01 8.59 -20.16
CA ILE A 651 31.62 8.10 -20.32
C ILE A 651 30.85 8.18 -18.99
N SER A 652 31.55 8.08 -17.86
CA SER A 652 30.97 8.07 -16.52
C SER A 652 31.81 8.88 -15.54
N ASP A 653 31.18 9.45 -14.51
CA ASP A 653 31.85 10.16 -13.42
C ASP A 653 32.97 9.34 -12.79
N LEU A 654 32.75 8.03 -12.69
CA LEU A 654 33.66 7.07 -12.05
C LEU A 654 35.01 6.98 -12.77
N GLU A 655 35.07 7.38 -14.04
CA GLU A 655 36.32 7.40 -14.79
C GLU A 655 37.17 8.62 -14.45
N CYS A 656 36.57 9.69 -13.94
CA CYS A 656 37.26 10.95 -13.67
C CYS A 656 38.00 10.92 -12.32
N GLN A 657 38.99 11.79 -12.15
CA GLN A 657 39.70 11.93 -10.88
C GLN A 657 38.78 12.44 -9.76
N ILE A 658 39.13 12.18 -8.50
CA ILE A 658 38.34 12.62 -7.33
C ILE A 658 38.14 14.15 -7.38
N GLY A 659 36.90 14.61 -7.11
CA GLY A 659 36.51 16.02 -7.23
C GLY A 659 36.10 16.45 -8.64
N TYR A 660 36.04 15.51 -9.59
CA TYR A 660 35.63 15.72 -10.97
C TYR A 660 34.52 14.74 -11.34
N GLY A 661 33.72 15.05 -12.36
CA GLY A 661 32.73 14.16 -12.95
C GLY A 661 32.70 14.28 -14.46
N CYS A 662 31.93 13.43 -15.13
CA CYS A 662 31.80 13.41 -16.57
C CYS A 662 30.64 14.30 -17.00
N ASN A 663 30.97 15.49 -17.51
CA ASN A 663 30.00 16.42 -18.06
C ASN A 663 30.15 16.51 -19.58
N LYS A 664 29.09 16.17 -20.32
CA LYS A 664 29.05 16.18 -21.79
C LYS A 664 30.23 15.45 -22.44
N GLY A 665 30.61 14.33 -21.82
CA GLY A 665 31.69 13.45 -22.28
C GLY A 665 33.11 13.91 -21.93
N TYR A 666 33.28 14.90 -21.05
CA TYR A 666 34.59 15.36 -20.59
C TYR A 666 34.66 15.43 -19.06
N CYS A 667 35.83 15.10 -18.49
CA CYS A 667 36.05 15.23 -17.05
C CYS A 667 36.15 16.70 -16.64
N ILE A 668 35.11 17.19 -15.96
CA ILE A 668 34.97 18.56 -15.47
C ILE A 668 34.99 18.56 -13.94
N GLU A 669 35.59 19.60 -13.37
CA GLU A 669 35.69 19.80 -11.92
C GLU A 669 34.30 20.13 -11.35
N LEU A 670 33.96 19.55 -10.21
CA LEU A 670 32.71 19.88 -9.53
C LEU A 670 32.71 21.36 -9.08
N TRP A 671 31.55 21.99 -9.09
CA TRP A 671 31.32 23.40 -8.76
C TRP A 671 32.31 24.37 -9.43
N SER A 672 32.50 24.23 -10.74
CA SER A 672 33.48 25.03 -11.51
C SER A 672 32.92 25.76 -12.72
N LEU A 673 31.70 25.44 -13.15
CA LEU A 673 31.07 26.05 -14.30
C LEU A 673 30.18 27.23 -13.85
N SER A 674 30.38 28.38 -14.49
CA SER A 674 29.57 29.57 -14.26
C SER A 674 28.23 29.49 -14.98
N LEU A 675 27.39 30.52 -14.81
CA LEU A 675 26.07 30.60 -15.44
C LEU A 675 26.11 30.38 -16.95
N THR A 676 25.02 29.83 -17.50
CA THR A 676 24.82 29.56 -18.94
C THR A 676 25.70 28.47 -19.53
N TYR A 677 26.59 27.84 -18.76
CA TYR A 677 27.30 26.65 -19.21
C TYR A 677 26.38 25.45 -19.22
N GLY A 678 26.37 24.71 -20.32
CA GLY A 678 25.55 23.52 -20.45
C GLY A 678 26.09 22.37 -19.60
N VAL A 679 25.22 21.75 -18.81
CA VAL A 679 25.56 20.67 -17.89
C VAL A 679 24.59 19.49 -17.96
N ASP A 680 25.07 18.33 -17.56
CA ASP A 680 24.24 17.13 -17.38
C ASP A 680 23.72 17.01 -15.93
N ASP A 681 24.34 17.70 -14.96
CA ASP A 681 24.02 17.66 -13.52
C ASP A 681 24.40 18.99 -12.84
N ALA A 682 23.61 19.43 -11.85
CA ALA A 682 23.83 20.61 -11.01
C ALA A 682 25.22 20.68 -10.38
N LYS A 683 25.81 19.53 -10.04
CA LYS A 683 27.08 19.42 -9.31
C LYS A 683 28.27 20.06 -10.00
N PHE A 684 28.18 20.32 -11.30
CA PHE A 684 29.23 21.01 -12.04
C PHE A 684 29.14 22.53 -11.92
N CYS A 685 27.97 23.06 -11.53
CA CYS A 685 27.69 24.48 -11.45
C CYS A 685 28.20 25.08 -10.14
N GLU A 686 28.77 26.28 -10.19
CA GLU A 686 29.26 26.99 -8.99
C GLU A 686 28.15 27.22 -7.93
N SER A 687 26.89 27.32 -8.38
CA SER A 687 25.70 27.45 -7.56
C SER A 687 25.14 26.12 -7.04
N ASN A 688 25.67 24.99 -7.52
CA ASN A 688 25.06 23.66 -7.38
C ASN A 688 23.58 23.64 -7.81
N TYR A 689 23.25 24.41 -8.85
CA TYR A 689 21.90 24.57 -9.39
C TYR A 689 21.94 24.71 -10.91
N GLU A 690 21.03 24.01 -11.58
CA GLU A 690 20.84 23.98 -13.02
C GLU A 690 19.38 24.25 -13.39
N PHE A 691 19.20 24.91 -14.52
CA PHE A 691 17.88 25.16 -15.10
C PHE A 691 17.94 24.87 -16.60
N GLU A 692 17.02 24.03 -17.08
CA GLU A 692 16.93 23.61 -18.48
C GLU A 692 18.26 23.05 -19.07
N GLY A 693 19.08 22.40 -18.24
CA GLY A 693 20.36 21.80 -18.65
C GLY A 693 21.52 22.78 -18.73
N TYR A 694 21.41 23.93 -18.09
CA TYR A 694 22.47 24.93 -17.98
C TYR A 694 22.65 25.37 -16.53
N CYS A 695 23.88 25.69 -16.15
CA CYS A 695 24.17 26.28 -14.86
C CYS A 695 23.41 27.58 -14.68
N ASP A 696 22.74 27.68 -13.54
CA ASP A 696 21.85 28.79 -13.24
C ASP A 696 21.87 29.11 -11.74
N MET A 697 21.14 30.14 -11.35
CA MET A 697 20.91 30.55 -9.98
C MET A 697 19.63 31.39 -9.94
N ILE A 698 19.09 31.60 -8.75
CA ILE A 698 17.83 32.30 -8.57
C ILE A 698 18.08 33.77 -8.21
N GLN A 699 17.34 34.66 -8.87
CA GLN A 699 17.27 36.08 -8.56
C GLN A 699 15.86 36.41 -8.07
N ILE A 700 15.77 37.15 -6.98
CA ILE A 700 14.50 37.56 -6.41
C ILE A 700 14.13 38.93 -6.96
N TYR A 701 12.90 39.07 -7.42
CA TYR A 701 12.29 40.30 -7.90
C TYR A 701 11.07 40.64 -7.04
N LEU A 702 10.92 41.91 -6.74
CA LEU A 702 9.77 42.46 -6.01
C LEU A 702 9.25 43.65 -6.79
N ASN A 703 7.97 43.62 -7.18
CA ASN A 703 7.34 44.67 -7.97
C ASN A 703 8.16 45.06 -9.22
N GLY A 704 8.74 44.05 -9.89
CA GLY A 704 9.56 44.22 -11.10
C GLY A 704 11.01 44.68 -10.86
N THR A 705 11.42 44.92 -9.61
CA THR A 705 12.80 45.32 -9.26
C THR A 705 13.56 44.15 -8.63
N LYS A 706 14.76 43.86 -9.12
CA LYS A 706 15.64 42.83 -8.53
C LYS A 706 16.05 43.26 -7.12
N ILE A 707 15.86 42.39 -6.12
CA ILE A 707 16.44 42.57 -4.78
C ILE A 707 17.83 41.92 -4.79
N ILE A 708 18.86 42.69 -4.42
CA ILE A 708 20.26 42.31 -4.65
C ILE A 708 21.00 41.99 -3.33
N SER A 709 20.42 42.34 -2.17
CA SER A 709 21.06 42.15 -0.87
C SER A 709 20.11 41.50 0.13
N GLU A 710 20.67 40.61 0.96
CA GLU A 710 20.04 40.11 2.18
C GLU A 710 19.52 41.29 3.05
N PRO A 711 18.35 41.15 3.71
CA PRO A 711 17.62 39.91 3.97
C PRO A 711 16.45 39.61 3.01
N PHE A 712 16.39 40.24 1.83
CA PHE A 712 15.29 40.09 0.85
C PHE A 712 13.92 40.47 1.42
N THR A 713 13.84 41.66 2.02
CA THR A 713 12.63 42.16 2.68
C THR A 713 11.49 42.44 1.69
N CYS A 714 10.27 42.10 2.08
CA CYS A 714 9.04 42.41 1.35
C CYS A 714 7.94 42.83 2.33
N LYS A 715 6.86 43.43 1.82
CA LYS A 715 5.62 43.60 2.59
C LYS A 715 4.79 42.33 2.42
N LEU A 716 3.98 41.98 3.42
CA LEU A 716 3.13 40.78 3.38
C LEU A 716 2.13 40.76 2.21
N VAL A 717 1.84 41.92 1.61
CA VAL A 717 0.99 42.05 0.42
C VAL A 717 1.75 41.92 -0.90
N ASP A 718 3.08 41.92 -0.85
CA ASP A 718 3.92 41.82 -2.04
C ASP A 718 4.11 40.34 -2.43
N THR A 719 4.27 40.11 -3.73
CA THR A 719 4.64 38.80 -4.30
C THR A 719 6.12 38.79 -4.64
N CYS A 720 6.84 37.80 -4.12
CA CYS A 720 8.23 37.51 -4.43
C CYS A 720 8.30 36.70 -5.72
N VAL A 721 8.93 37.25 -6.74
CA VAL A 721 9.08 36.59 -8.05
C VAL A 721 10.50 36.04 -8.16
N TYR A 722 10.65 34.75 -8.37
CA TYR A 722 11.94 34.06 -8.46
C TYR A 722 12.26 33.82 -9.94
N HIS A 723 13.32 34.45 -10.43
CA HIS A 723 13.75 34.33 -11.82
C HIS A 723 15.03 33.51 -11.92
N SER A 724 15.12 32.72 -12.99
CA SER A 724 16.39 32.25 -13.53
C SER A 724 17.31 33.44 -13.83
N ALA A 725 18.52 33.43 -13.28
CA ALA A 725 19.53 34.46 -13.55
C ALA A 725 20.05 34.38 -14.98
N ALA A 726 20.26 33.15 -15.48
CA ALA A 726 20.80 32.87 -16.81
C ALA A 726 19.81 33.25 -17.91
N PHE A 727 18.53 32.91 -17.75
CA PHE A 727 17.51 33.04 -18.81
C PHE A 727 16.51 34.17 -18.58
N ARG A 728 16.54 34.82 -17.39
CA ARG A 728 15.57 35.85 -16.99
C ARG A 728 14.12 35.39 -17.10
N LYS A 729 13.90 34.08 -16.96
CA LYS A 729 12.60 33.44 -17.02
C LYS A 729 12.06 33.26 -15.61
N SER A 730 10.77 33.53 -15.41
CA SER A 730 10.10 33.26 -14.14
C SER A 730 10.14 31.76 -13.85
N TYR A 731 10.74 31.42 -12.71
CA TYR A 731 10.82 30.07 -12.16
C TYR A 731 9.60 29.82 -11.27
N ASP A 732 9.31 30.76 -10.38
CA ASP A 732 8.20 30.67 -9.44
C ASP A 732 7.75 32.06 -8.94
N GLU A 733 6.53 32.15 -8.45
CA GLU A 733 5.94 33.35 -7.87
C GLU A 733 5.22 33.02 -6.57
N GLU A 734 5.78 33.50 -5.46
CA GLU A 734 5.24 33.16 -4.15
C GLU A 734 5.05 34.43 -3.30
N PRO A 735 3.96 34.51 -2.54
CA PRO A 735 3.75 35.60 -1.60
C PRO A 735 4.87 35.73 -0.55
N CYS A 736 5.05 36.94 -0.05
CA CYS A 736 6.02 37.29 0.98
C CYS A 736 5.81 36.47 2.28
N LEU A 737 6.90 35.89 2.84
CA LEU A 737 6.81 35.10 4.08
C LEU A 737 6.73 36.01 5.32
N CYS A 738 5.76 35.76 6.18
CA CYS A 738 5.57 36.43 7.47
C CYS A 738 6.75 36.20 8.43
N SER A 739 7.07 37.24 9.19
CA SER A 739 8.16 37.27 10.17
C SER A 739 7.84 36.52 11.47
N GLY A 740 6.62 36.00 11.64
CA GLY A 740 6.17 35.38 12.89
C GLY A 740 5.79 36.41 13.97
N ASP A 741 5.72 37.70 13.63
CA ASP A 741 5.15 38.75 14.50
C ASP A 741 3.97 39.42 13.79
N PRO A 742 2.73 39.26 14.27
CA PRO A 742 1.54 39.90 13.66
C PRO A 742 1.62 41.43 13.63
N ASN A 743 2.42 42.04 14.50
CA ASN A 743 2.59 43.49 14.53
C ASN A 743 3.59 43.97 13.47
N SER A 744 4.42 43.07 12.97
CA SER A 744 5.38 43.37 11.92
C SER A 744 4.69 43.35 10.56
N LYS A 745 4.64 44.52 9.90
CA LYS A 745 4.21 44.61 8.49
C LYS A 745 5.29 44.12 7.50
N GLN A 746 6.39 43.60 8.02
CA GLN A 746 7.56 43.19 7.26
C GLN A 746 7.63 41.67 7.19
N GLY A 747 7.89 41.17 5.99
CA GLY A 747 8.19 39.78 5.70
C GLY A 747 9.44 39.64 4.84
N TYR A 748 9.72 38.42 4.39
CA TYR A 748 10.95 38.08 3.68
C TYR A 748 10.68 37.12 2.52
N CYS A 749 11.31 37.38 1.37
CA CYS A 749 11.33 36.45 0.26
C CYS A 749 12.35 35.35 0.57
N GLY A 750 11.90 34.29 1.26
CA GLY A 750 12.76 33.25 1.82
C GLY A 750 12.70 31.89 1.14
N LEU A 751 11.93 31.74 0.04
CA LEU A 751 11.88 30.48 -0.70
C LEU A 751 13.08 30.36 -1.64
N TYR A 752 13.52 29.12 -1.84
CA TYR A 752 14.67 28.78 -2.68
C TYR A 752 15.97 29.52 -2.33
N ILE A 753 16.09 30.07 -1.11
CA ILE A 753 17.27 30.81 -0.64
C ILE A 753 18.57 30.04 -0.89
N ASN A 754 18.51 28.71 -0.84
CA ASN A 754 19.68 27.87 -1.09
C ASN A 754 20.27 28.01 -2.51
N HIS A 755 19.52 28.56 -3.45
CA HIS A 755 19.91 28.74 -4.84
C HIS A 755 19.97 30.22 -5.25
N VAL A 756 19.71 31.12 -4.30
CA VAL A 756 19.73 32.57 -4.55
C VAL A 756 21.17 33.07 -4.66
N GLU A 757 21.37 34.03 -5.56
CA GLU A 757 22.64 34.75 -5.76
C GLU A 757 23.29 35.18 -4.44
N GLY A 758 24.54 34.74 -4.25
CA GLY A 758 25.35 35.09 -3.07
C GLY A 758 25.15 34.19 -1.84
N MET A 759 24.14 33.31 -1.80
CA MET A 759 23.84 32.53 -0.59
C MET A 759 24.77 31.34 -0.36
N PHE A 760 25.02 30.52 -1.38
CA PHE A 760 25.82 29.29 -1.26
C PHE A 760 26.97 29.13 -2.26
N GLU A 761 27.04 30.00 -3.27
CA GLU A 761 28.07 29.93 -4.32
C GLU A 761 29.49 29.86 -3.74
N ASN A 762 29.79 30.71 -2.76
CA ASN A 762 31.09 30.72 -2.09
C ASN A 762 31.36 29.45 -1.27
N MET A 763 30.31 28.86 -0.68
CA MET A 763 30.45 27.69 0.16
C MET A 763 30.74 26.43 -0.69
N PHE A 764 30.08 26.26 -1.84
CA PHE A 764 30.40 25.16 -2.75
C PHE A 764 31.77 25.34 -3.42
N LYS A 765 32.16 26.59 -3.73
CA LYS A 765 33.53 26.91 -4.17
C LYS A 765 34.60 26.51 -3.14
N ASP A 766 34.31 26.71 -1.85
CA ASP A 766 35.19 26.32 -0.75
C ASP A 766 35.22 24.80 -0.49
N MET A 767 34.22 24.04 -0.98
CA MET A 767 34.06 22.60 -0.75
C MET A 767 34.78 21.70 -1.77
N LYS A 768 35.64 22.28 -2.60
CA LYS A 768 36.47 21.50 -3.54
C LYS A 768 37.37 20.51 -2.80
N TYR A 769 37.45 19.30 -3.33
CA TYR A 769 38.19 18.20 -2.72
C TYR A 769 38.96 17.41 -3.79
N SER A 770 40.07 16.79 -3.38
CA SER A 770 40.93 15.97 -4.23
C SER A 770 41.26 14.61 -3.61
N TYR A 771 40.66 14.33 -2.46
CA TYR A 771 40.85 13.14 -1.66
C TYR A 771 39.49 12.60 -1.21
N SER A 772 39.37 11.28 -1.14
CA SER A 772 38.21 10.56 -0.60
C SER A 772 38.69 9.20 -0.11
N LYS A 773 38.18 8.75 1.03
CA LYS A 773 38.35 7.36 1.51
C LYS A 773 37.39 6.40 0.81
N CYS A 774 36.28 6.91 0.27
CA CYS A 774 35.31 6.13 -0.48
C CYS A 774 35.64 6.08 -1.96
N SER A 775 35.15 5.04 -2.65
CA SER A 775 35.22 4.88 -4.11
C SER A 775 33.84 4.99 -4.77
N GLY A 776 33.82 4.87 -6.11
CA GLY A 776 32.58 4.82 -6.87
C GLY A 776 31.85 6.15 -6.83
N ALA A 777 30.52 6.13 -6.82
CA ALA A 777 29.73 7.37 -6.87
C ALA A 777 30.02 8.30 -5.68
N LYS A 778 30.37 7.75 -4.51
CA LYS A 778 30.65 8.52 -3.29
C LYS A 778 31.90 9.42 -3.40
N SER A 779 32.90 9.03 -4.20
CA SER A 779 34.06 9.91 -4.47
C SER A 779 33.74 11.05 -5.44
N HIS A 780 32.59 11.02 -6.09
CA HIS A 780 32.13 12.02 -7.06
C HIS A 780 30.80 12.66 -6.64
N SER A 781 30.47 12.57 -5.35
CA SER A 781 29.23 13.09 -4.78
C SER A 781 29.27 14.61 -4.61
N SER A 782 28.11 15.23 -4.73
CA SER A 782 27.88 16.63 -4.36
C SER A 782 27.18 16.78 -3.00
N ASP A 783 26.90 15.68 -2.29
CA ASP A 783 26.29 15.69 -0.96
C ASP A 783 27.36 15.93 0.12
N PRO A 784 27.31 17.06 0.87
CA PRO A 784 28.26 17.36 1.92
C PRO A 784 28.30 16.33 3.06
N PHE A 785 27.21 15.59 3.32
CA PHE A 785 27.23 14.53 4.32
C PHE A 785 28.10 13.35 3.87
N GLU A 786 27.91 12.88 2.63
CA GLU A 786 28.73 11.82 2.06
C GLU A 786 30.20 12.24 1.97
N LEU A 787 30.47 13.48 1.56
CA LEU A 787 31.83 14.02 1.49
C LEU A 787 32.50 14.06 2.86
N TRP A 788 31.77 14.45 3.91
CA TRP A 788 32.30 14.42 5.27
C TRP A 788 32.57 13.00 5.75
N GLN A 789 31.61 12.08 5.53
CA GLN A 789 31.74 10.67 5.90
C GLN A 789 32.95 10.01 5.20
N CYS A 790 33.17 10.35 3.93
CA CYS A 790 34.30 9.88 3.14
C CYS A 790 35.62 10.62 3.44
N GLY A 791 35.62 11.58 4.36
CA GLY A 791 36.80 12.39 4.70
C GLY A 791 37.27 13.31 3.58
N SER A 792 36.42 13.58 2.59
CA SER A 792 36.67 14.48 1.46
C SER A 792 36.60 15.95 1.88
N ILE A 793 35.78 16.27 2.88
CA ILE A 793 35.71 17.60 3.51
C ILE A 793 35.89 17.51 5.04
N SER A 794 36.30 18.61 5.68
CA SER A 794 36.48 18.64 7.14
C SER A 794 35.14 18.67 7.89
N SER A 795 35.16 18.23 9.15
CA SER A 795 34.01 18.39 10.06
C SER A 795 33.60 19.85 10.21
N THR A 796 34.57 20.77 10.28
CA THR A 796 34.31 22.21 10.36
C THR A 796 33.56 22.75 9.14
N MET A 797 33.86 22.22 7.94
CA MET A 797 33.19 22.58 6.70
C MET A 797 31.76 22.03 6.66
N TYR A 798 31.55 20.77 7.07
CA TYR A 798 30.23 20.17 7.18
C TYR A 798 29.34 20.88 8.21
N GLU A 799 29.89 21.24 9.37
CA GLU A 799 29.17 22.04 10.37
C GLU A 799 28.77 23.42 9.82
N LYS A 800 29.65 24.07 9.06
CA LYS A 800 29.34 25.34 8.38
C LYS A 800 28.21 25.18 7.37
N TYR A 801 28.21 24.09 6.60
CA TYR A 801 27.13 23.73 5.68
C TYR A 801 25.80 23.58 6.43
N ILE A 802 25.76 22.75 7.48
CA ILE A 802 24.53 22.49 8.25
C ILE A 802 23.97 23.77 8.87
N LYS A 803 24.82 24.61 9.48
CA LYS A 803 24.41 25.91 10.04
C LYS A 803 23.78 26.80 8.97
N THR A 804 24.43 26.90 7.82
CA THR A 804 23.96 27.75 6.70
C THR A 804 22.65 27.24 6.12
N THR A 805 22.53 25.93 5.91
CA THR A 805 21.32 25.28 5.40
C THR A 805 20.15 25.49 6.36
N ARG A 806 20.33 25.24 7.67
CA ARG A 806 19.27 25.43 8.67
C ARG A 806 18.81 26.88 8.79
N ARG A 807 19.75 27.82 8.74
CA ARG A 807 19.48 29.26 8.69
C ARG A 807 18.63 29.61 7.47
N ASN A 808 19.04 29.18 6.29
CA ASN A 808 18.38 29.49 5.03
C ASN A 808 17.00 28.81 4.90
N GLN A 809 16.89 27.59 5.42
CA GLN A 809 15.64 26.86 5.59
C GLN A 809 14.65 27.62 6.49
N ASN A 810 15.14 28.42 7.43
CA ASN A 810 14.31 29.20 8.33
C ASN A 810 14.47 30.70 8.16
N TRP A 811 14.67 31.14 6.91
CA TRP A 811 15.08 32.49 6.56
C TRP A 811 14.22 33.60 7.18
N ASN A 812 12.90 33.54 7.03
CA ASN A 812 11.97 34.55 7.54
C ASN A 812 12.01 34.65 9.07
N LEU A 813 12.10 33.51 9.78
CA LEU A 813 12.17 33.49 11.24
C LEU A 813 13.56 33.89 11.75
N TYR A 814 14.62 33.44 11.08
CA TYR A 814 16.00 33.84 11.36
C TYR A 814 16.19 35.35 11.24
N GLN A 815 15.67 35.96 10.16
CA GLN A 815 15.80 37.40 9.94
C GLN A 815 14.91 38.24 10.85
N SER A 816 13.80 37.67 11.35
CA SER A 816 12.90 38.35 12.27
C SER A 816 13.39 38.38 13.72
N GLY A 817 14.23 37.43 14.13
CA GLY A 817 14.68 37.26 15.51
C GLY A 817 13.61 36.76 16.50
N VAL A 818 12.38 36.41 16.04
CA VAL A 818 11.27 36.02 16.94
C VAL A 818 11.55 34.75 17.77
N LEU A 819 12.53 33.94 17.35
CA LEU A 819 12.94 32.72 18.04
C LEU A 819 14.33 32.81 18.70
N ASP A 820 15.00 33.98 18.70
CA ASP A 820 16.38 34.09 19.19
C ASP A 820 16.54 33.63 20.65
N GLY A 821 15.51 33.82 21.48
CA GLY A 821 15.51 33.40 22.88
C GLY A 821 15.58 31.88 23.12
N CYS A 822 15.18 31.06 22.15
CA CYS A 822 15.18 29.60 22.26
C CYS A 822 15.92 28.89 21.11
N ALA A 823 16.30 29.61 20.04
CA ALA A 823 16.91 29.06 18.83
C ALA A 823 18.23 28.33 19.10
N GLU A 824 19.04 28.80 20.04
CA GLU A 824 20.27 28.12 20.45
C GLU A 824 19.96 26.80 21.18
N THR A 825 19.06 26.85 22.16
CA THR A 825 18.63 25.70 22.97
C THR A 825 17.98 24.59 22.14
N ILE A 826 17.16 24.95 21.16
CA ILE A 826 16.51 23.99 20.26
C ILE A 826 17.35 23.67 19.02
N THR A 827 18.55 24.26 18.91
CA THR A 827 19.50 24.05 17.80
C THR A 827 18.95 24.40 16.42
N LEU A 828 18.06 25.40 16.37
CA LEU A 828 17.33 25.80 15.16
C LEU A 828 18.25 26.35 14.08
N PHE A 829 19.16 27.25 14.47
CA PHE A 829 20.11 27.91 13.55
C PHE A 829 21.56 27.45 13.74
N THR A 830 21.80 26.57 14.71
CA THR A 830 23.13 26.09 15.08
C THR A 830 23.32 24.62 14.69
N ALA A 831 24.59 24.21 14.56
CA ALA A 831 24.91 22.79 14.54
C ALA A 831 24.76 22.30 15.99
N GLY A 832 23.62 21.67 16.30
CA GLY A 832 23.38 21.14 17.63
C GLY A 832 24.47 20.14 18.04
N SER A 833 24.93 20.23 19.28
CA SER A 833 25.87 19.27 19.90
C SER A 833 25.37 17.82 19.85
N VAL A 834 24.06 17.63 19.66
CA VAL A 834 23.40 16.32 19.60
C VAL A 834 23.76 15.54 18.33
N LEU A 835 24.10 16.19 17.21
CA LEU A 835 24.51 15.48 15.98
C LEU A 835 26.02 15.24 15.89
N LEU A 836 26.83 16.04 16.59
CA LEU A 836 28.20 15.65 16.86
C LEU A 836 28.20 14.48 17.86
N GLY A 837 27.52 14.58 19.01
CA GLY A 837 27.47 13.52 20.03
C GLY A 837 26.88 12.16 19.59
N VAL A 838 25.87 12.14 18.71
CA VAL A 838 25.20 10.90 18.28
C VAL A 838 25.94 10.21 17.12
N LEU A 839 26.89 10.89 16.46
CA LEU A 839 27.85 10.28 15.53
C LEU A 839 29.29 10.19 16.07
N THR A 840 29.65 10.92 17.13
CA THR A 840 31.00 10.89 17.74
C THR A 840 31.18 9.80 18.80
N GLY A 841 30.18 8.95 19.03
CA GLY A 841 30.40 7.64 19.66
C GLY A 841 31.17 6.66 18.75
N TRP A 842 31.44 7.08 17.51
CA TRP A 842 32.16 6.35 16.50
C TRP A 842 33.35 7.22 16.10
N ILE A 843 34.56 6.66 16.15
CA ILE A 843 35.85 7.33 15.87
C ILE A 843 36.49 8.01 17.11
N ALA A 844 36.84 7.18 18.09
CA ALA A 844 38.09 7.35 18.84
C ALA A 844 38.61 5.96 19.25
N PHE A 845 39.04 5.16 18.27
CA PHE A 845 40.06 4.11 18.38
C PHE A 845 40.56 3.73 16.99
#